data_AF-A0A9X0B2C9-F1
#
_entry.id   AF-A0A9X0B2C9-F1
#
_cell.length_a   1.000
_cell.length_b   1.000
_cell.length_c   1.000
_cell.angle_alpha   90.00
_cell.angle_beta   90.00
_cell.angle_gamma   90.00
#
_symmetry.space_group_name_H-M   'P 1'
#
loop_
_entity.id
_entity.type
_entity.pdbx_description
1 polymer ?
#
loop_
_entity_poly.entity_id
_entity_poly.type
_entity_poly.pdbx_seq_one_letter_code
_entity_poly.pdbx_strand_id
1 'polypeptide(L)'
;MRADLNSLGMVFGPAMRGLSSASRGNGTGQALGIFRIPDFRASMPYETMEPHIMHPVSLDACTQLAIVAIGDLINQGAFAEIMLPRSIKEPWLAPQIANEPGAEINCHDVAKIISHNYIHHDVTALSAGATMPEFRIWQYQTVLLERSAYKGHHYQQPWTLVWKPYVNLMEQQETIDYLRQTDLFHFLSRDGLLDRFDAENQSSQRIQELLRAYGDIYGHQAGELKVLEVGAGDGASTRAFLPGLATGRTSRSKIWSSYDLILGVDVVYAVPGASYALQNLKSLLEESGKLILVEIGKMDVLLYPLIFGLNPGWWLTKEESRKAGPPQSAGWWSETLKASGLSEDELSIGDSASTVISERTLMIAGIPGPGGNVKQYSEIQAAPTIVTPSQPSSQVHEIAETLSTSLASPDNRCTIVDTFSVTHHTDLEGKICIIIDIQGSILSCMSNDLMANIQYLHKSCGGILWVRGDDQLDPNAALITGLIRTVGWEQDFRQQNLLTLEICHGHNAQEVIQRLKRIYQHELHQNASPLPKRTTATLKIPGSFNGQQICPDGSRKHTPRVHATGLNFLDVMSAMGEVPTTKLGGEASGIVTPVGPNVKRLRPGQGIAVLSVCTGTFQTLARTVEKAAIAILETMSLQHVAGFPIVYPTVFHCLVQAAQLKKGESILIHAAAGGVGQAALMLANHIGARVFATVSSESKKKILLEYGVHEEDIFYSRDLTFTQMIMQQTNHGGVDVVLNSLAGEALRATFECMAPCGRFIAIGKRDFITNGRLDMAPFLQSVTFAACDLNTILQHDPVRADNLLQGVMELWQLGVFRPTSPFTTFKYSQLEKAFRQFQSSEQSGKVVLTVSDDDVVQALSSLPPPYQFPENAT
;
A
#
# COMPACT_ATOMS: atom_id res chain seq x y z
N MET A 1 7.33 9.76 -24.66
CA MET A 1 7.49 8.31 -24.94
C MET A 1 8.78 7.73 -24.37
N ARG A 2 9.98 7.99 -24.94
CA ARG A 2 11.22 7.32 -24.45
C ARG A 2 11.61 7.64 -23.00
N ALA A 3 11.39 8.89 -22.56
CA ALA A 3 11.55 9.27 -21.15
C ALA A 3 10.61 8.46 -20.23
N ASP A 4 9.38 8.23 -20.68
CA ASP A 4 8.37 7.45 -19.95
C ASP A 4 8.75 5.96 -19.89
N LEU A 5 9.26 5.38 -20.99
CA LEU A 5 9.71 3.98 -21.01
C LEU A 5 10.92 3.75 -20.09
N ASN A 6 11.88 4.68 -20.07
CA ASN A 6 13.01 4.61 -19.15
C ASN A 6 12.56 4.68 -17.68
N SER A 7 11.53 5.51 -17.39
CA SER A 7 10.97 5.61 -16.03
C SER A 7 10.32 4.31 -15.54
N LEU A 8 10.01 3.40 -16.47
CA LEU A 8 9.45 2.08 -16.21
C LEU A 8 10.50 0.98 -16.29
N GLY A 9 11.79 1.32 -16.34
CA GLY A 9 12.87 0.34 -16.40
C GLY A 9 13.09 -0.32 -17.77
N MET A 10 12.41 0.14 -18.82
CA MET A 10 12.63 -0.32 -20.19
C MET A 10 13.68 0.54 -20.89
N VAL A 11 14.95 0.13 -20.77
CA VAL A 11 16.10 0.86 -21.32
C VAL A 11 16.61 0.19 -22.60
N PHE A 12 16.32 0.78 -23.76
CA PHE A 12 16.80 0.31 -25.05
C PHE A 12 18.17 0.90 -25.41
N GLY A 13 19.11 0.07 -25.87
CA GLY A 13 20.40 0.51 -26.43
C GLY A 13 20.25 1.16 -27.81
N PRO A 14 21.28 1.83 -28.35
CA PRO A 14 21.20 2.60 -29.60
C PRO A 14 20.61 1.83 -30.80
N ALA A 15 21.04 0.57 -31.01
CA ALA A 15 20.53 -0.27 -32.10
C ALA A 15 19.04 -0.64 -31.92
N MET A 16 18.56 -0.74 -30.68
CA MET A 16 17.17 -1.09 -30.34
C MET A 16 16.21 0.11 -30.38
N ARG A 17 16.71 1.32 -30.70
CA ARG A 17 15.94 2.59 -30.73
C ARG A 17 15.48 2.97 -32.13
N GLY A 18 15.09 2.01 -32.96
CA GLY A 18 14.72 2.31 -34.35
C GLY A 18 13.31 2.88 -34.55
N LEU A 19 12.43 2.86 -33.53
CA LEU A 19 11.12 3.54 -33.60
C LEU A 19 11.34 5.06 -33.63
N SER A 20 11.16 5.68 -34.79
CA SER A 20 11.44 7.10 -35.06
C SER A 20 10.24 7.98 -34.74
N SER A 21 9.02 7.51 -34.98
CA SER A 21 7.78 8.19 -34.63
C SER A 21 6.71 7.19 -34.18
N ALA A 22 5.76 7.67 -33.37
CA ALA A 22 4.57 6.92 -33.01
C ALA A 22 3.40 7.88 -32.69
N SER A 23 2.19 7.49 -33.10
CA SER A 23 0.94 8.19 -32.85
C SER A 23 -0.10 7.23 -32.27
N ARG A 24 -0.96 7.75 -31.41
CA ARG A 24 -2.01 6.99 -30.70
C ARG A 24 -3.37 7.15 -31.38
N GLY A 25 -4.22 6.14 -31.25
CA GLY A 25 -5.58 6.08 -31.79
C GLY A 25 -6.66 6.82 -30.99
N ASN A 26 -6.29 7.55 -29.93
CA ASN A 26 -7.18 8.33 -29.07
C ASN A 26 -8.20 7.47 -28.28
N GLY A 27 -7.68 6.48 -27.54
CA GLY A 27 -8.47 5.61 -26.67
C GLY A 27 -9.04 4.36 -27.35
N THR A 28 -8.67 4.11 -28.61
CA THR A 28 -9.14 2.94 -29.38
C THR A 28 -8.28 1.70 -29.20
N GLY A 29 -7.14 1.84 -28.51
CA GLY A 29 -6.12 0.80 -28.39
C GLY A 29 -5.35 0.60 -29.68
N GLN A 30 -5.13 1.66 -30.46
CA GLN A 30 -4.40 1.57 -31.72
C GLN A 30 -3.17 2.45 -31.67
N ALA A 31 -2.12 2.02 -32.36
CA ALA A 31 -0.93 2.82 -32.58
C ALA A 31 -0.42 2.68 -34.00
N LEU A 32 0.09 3.78 -34.55
CA LEU A 32 0.83 3.83 -35.80
C LEU A 32 2.24 4.30 -35.50
N GLY A 33 3.25 3.67 -36.08
CA GLY A 33 4.64 4.06 -35.88
C GLY A 33 5.47 3.88 -37.13
N ILE A 34 6.57 4.62 -37.20
CA ILE A 34 7.57 4.47 -38.26
C ILE A 34 8.84 3.92 -37.60
N PHE A 35 9.32 2.81 -38.13
CA PHE A 35 10.59 2.23 -37.77
C PHE A 35 11.61 2.51 -38.86
N ARG A 36 12.81 2.95 -38.48
CA ARG A 36 13.95 3.08 -39.39
C ARG A 36 14.97 2.00 -39.09
N ILE A 37 15.35 1.24 -40.11
CA ILE A 37 16.36 0.18 -40.00
C ILE A 37 17.72 0.80 -39.66
N PRO A 38 18.33 0.46 -38.53
CA PRO A 38 19.66 0.96 -38.19
C PRO A 38 20.74 0.19 -38.96
N ASP A 39 21.92 0.79 -39.09
CA ASP A 39 23.08 0.15 -39.69
C ASP A 39 23.68 -0.88 -38.71
N PHE A 40 23.14 -2.10 -38.74
CA PHE A 40 23.61 -3.19 -37.89
C PHE A 40 25.06 -3.55 -38.18
N ARG A 41 25.45 -3.55 -39.46
CA ARG A 41 26.80 -3.94 -39.88
C ARG A 41 27.84 -3.04 -39.22
N ALA A 42 27.63 -1.73 -39.23
CA ALA A 42 28.53 -0.77 -38.59
C ALA A 42 28.65 -0.95 -37.06
N SER A 43 27.67 -1.60 -36.42
CA SER A 43 27.67 -1.86 -34.97
C SER A 43 28.28 -3.20 -34.56
N MET A 44 28.54 -4.10 -35.52
CA MET A 44 29.07 -5.44 -35.26
C MET A 44 30.60 -5.44 -35.21
N PRO A 45 31.22 -6.21 -34.30
CA PRO A 45 32.66 -6.46 -34.37
C PRO A 45 33.05 -6.98 -35.76
N TYR A 46 34.05 -6.37 -36.39
CA TYR A 46 34.53 -6.69 -37.74
C TYR A 46 33.61 -6.31 -38.91
N GLU A 47 32.53 -5.55 -38.67
CA GLU A 47 31.64 -5.04 -39.73
C GLU A 47 31.07 -6.12 -40.66
N THR A 48 30.84 -7.33 -40.12
CA THR A 48 30.25 -8.44 -40.86
C THR A 48 28.81 -8.72 -40.41
N MET A 49 27.98 -9.17 -41.35
CA MET A 49 26.58 -9.52 -41.11
C MET A 49 26.14 -10.57 -42.11
N GLU A 50 25.56 -11.67 -41.61
CA GLU A 50 25.00 -12.74 -42.45
C GLU A 50 23.74 -12.26 -43.21
N PRO A 51 23.48 -12.81 -44.41
CA PRO A 51 22.23 -12.58 -45.12
C PRO A 51 21.03 -13.00 -44.27
N HIS A 52 20.02 -12.14 -44.21
CA HIS A 52 18.80 -12.39 -43.44
C HIS A 52 17.59 -11.73 -44.12
N ILE A 53 16.40 -12.27 -43.85
CA ILE A 53 15.14 -11.67 -44.31
C ILE A 53 14.79 -10.46 -43.44
N MET A 54 14.78 -10.64 -42.12
CA MET A 54 14.51 -9.57 -41.16
C MET A 54 15.44 -9.73 -39.95
N HIS A 55 16.15 -8.66 -39.59
CA HIS A 55 17.02 -8.67 -38.43
C HIS A 55 16.19 -8.72 -37.13
N PRO A 56 16.61 -9.47 -36.08
CA PRO A 56 15.85 -9.58 -34.83
C PRO A 56 15.53 -8.24 -34.16
N VAL A 57 16.42 -7.26 -34.29
CA VAL A 57 16.21 -5.91 -33.74
C VAL A 57 15.12 -5.16 -34.50
N SER A 58 15.01 -5.38 -35.82
CA SER A 58 13.93 -4.82 -36.64
C SER A 58 12.60 -5.46 -36.27
N LEU A 59 12.59 -6.76 -35.98
CA LEU A 59 11.42 -7.50 -35.49
C LEU A 59 10.96 -6.96 -34.12
N ASP A 60 11.90 -6.82 -33.17
CA ASP A 60 11.63 -6.25 -31.84
C ASP A 60 11.08 -4.83 -31.94
N ALA A 61 11.63 -4.00 -32.81
CA ALA A 61 11.14 -2.64 -32.95
C ALA A 61 9.71 -2.56 -33.52
N CYS A 62 9.29 -3.54 -34.34
CA CYS A 62 7.89 -3.64 -34.77
C CYS A 62 6.98 -4.00 -33.59
N THR A 63 7.42 -4.86 -32.67
CA THR A 63 6.63 -5.23 -31.48
C THR A 63 6.68 -4.17 -30.38
N GLN A 64 7.69 -3.30 -30.34
CA GLN A 64 7.73 -2.15 -29.42
C GLN A 64 6.55 -1.19 -29.62
N LEU A 65 5.92 -1.14 -30.79
CA LEU A 65 4.74 -0.32 -31.02
C LEU A 65 3.54 -0.76 -30.16
N ALA A 66 3.49 -2.03 -29.76
CA ALA A 66 2.49 -2.57 -28.83
C ALA A 66 2.42 -1.75 -27.54
N ILE A 67 3.56 -1.27 -27.04
CA ILE A 67 3.62 -0.43 -25.84
C ILE A 67 2.78 0.83 -26.02
N VAL A 68 2.85 1.48 -27.18
CA VAL A 68 2.09 2.70 -27.51
C VAL A 68 0.59 2.41 -27.56
N ALA A 69 0.21 1.30 -28.18
CA ALA A 69 -1.19 0.89 -28.27
C ALA A 69 -1.79 0.54 -26.90
N ILE A 70 -1.00 -0.07 -26.01
CA ILE A 70 -1.39 -0.30 -24.60
C ILE A 70 -1.64 1.03 -23.89
N GLY A 71 -0.73 1.99 -24.05
CA GLY A 71 -0.88 3.33 -23.48
C GLY A 71 -2.11 4.08 -24.02
N ASP A 72 -2.47 3.87 -25.29
CA ASP A 72 -3.72 4.38 -25.87
C ASP A 72 -4.96 3.70 -25.25
N LEU A 73 -4.92 2.38 -25.12
CA LEU A 73 -6.05 1.56 -24.66
C LEU A 73 -6.43 1.80 -23.19
N ILE A 74 -5.46 2.06 -22.32
CA ILE A 74 -5.67 2.20 -20.87
C ILE A 74 -5.98 3.66 -20.47
N ASN A 75 -5.92 4.61 -21.43
CA ASN A 75 -6.30 6.02 -21.27
C ASN A 75 -5.66 6.72 -20.05
N GLN A 76 -4.46 6.28 -19.66
CA GLN A 76 -3.62 6.94 -18.68
C GLN A 76 -2.44 7.55 -19.44
N GLY A 77 -2.25 8.86 -19.30
CA GLY A 77 -1.13 9.58 -19.94
C GLY A 77 0.26 9.00 -19.63
N ALA A 78 0.39 8.09 -18.66
CA ALA A 78 1.58 7.34 -18.31
C ALA A 78 1.36 5.84 -18.50
N PHE A 79 2.33 5.13 -19.10
CA PHE A 79 2.34 3.67 -19.07
C PHE A 79 2.56 3.25 -17.61
N ALA A 80 1.55 2.73 -16.91
CA ALA A 80 1.65 2.48 -15.48
C ALA A 80 2.48 1.24 -15.13
N GLU A 81 2.60 0.30 -16.08
CA GLU A 81 3.17 -1.02 -15.83
C GLU A 81 3.86 -1.62 -17.06
N ILE A 82 4.88 -2.47 -16.82
CA ILE A 82 5.67 -3.12 -17.86
C ILE A 82 4.93 -4.34 -18.38
N MET A 83 4.73 -4.41 -19.69
CA MET A 83 4.16 -5.57 -20.38
C MET A 83 5.24 -6.23 -21.24
N LEU A 84 5.39 -7.55 -21.13
CA LEU A 84 6.38 -8.33 -21.89
C LEU A 84 5.73 -9.29 -22.89
N PRO A 85 6.39 -9.56 -24.04
CA PRO A 85 6.02 -10.65 -24.95
C PRO A 85 5.85 -11.99 -24.21
N ARG A 86 4.72 -12.68 -24.39
CA ARG A 86 4.49 -14.04 -23.88
C ARG A 86 4.41 -15.08 -24.99
N SER A 87 3.64 -14.79 -26.03
CA SER A 87 3.41 -15.76 -27.12
C SER A 87 3.06 -15.05 -28.42
N ILE A 88 3.42 -15.69 -29.53
CA ILE A 88 3.02 -15.34 -30.88
C ILE A 88 2.29 -16.54 -31.45
N LYS A 89 1.04 -16.37 -31.89
CA LYS A 89 0.28 -17.47 -32.47
C LYS A 89 0.66 -17.71 -33.93
N GLU A 90 0.60 -16.67 -34.75
CA GLU A 90 0.81 -16.75 -36.19
C GLU A 90 1.68 -15.58 -36.66
N PRO A 91 2.99 -15.82 -36.91
CA PRO A 91 3.85 -14.87 -37.59
C PRO A 91 3.84 -15.10 -39.10
N TRP A 92 3.76 -14.02 -39.87
CA TRP A 92 3.88 -14.04 -41.33
C TRP A 92 4.91 -13.01 -41.78
N LEU A 93 5.90 -13.45 -42.58
CA LEU A 93 6.91 -12.60 -43.18
C LEU A 93 6.89 -12.77 -44.71
N ALA A 94 6.88 -11.65 -45.42
CA ALA A 94 7.13 -11.63 -46.84
C ALA A 94 8.62 -11.90 -47.12
N PRO A 95 8.94 -12.57 -48.25
CA PRO A 95 10.33 -12.81 -48.64
C PRO A 95 11.09 -11.55 -49.09
N GLN A 96 10.39 -10.44 -49.33
CA GLN A 96 10.96 -9.17 -49.83
C GLN A 96 10.54 -8.00 -48.93
N ILE A 97 10.96 -8.04 -47.67
CA ILE A 97 10.84 -6.88 -46.77
C ILE A 97 12.06 -5.98 -46.92
N ALA A 98 11.89 -4.66 -46.79
CA ALA A 98 13.03 -3.76 -46.73
C ALA A 98 13.95 -4.15 -45.57
N ASN A 99 15.24 -4.33 -45.84
CA ASN A 99 16.25 -4.74 -44.87
C ASN A 99 17.53 -3.88 -44.94
N GLU A 100 17.56 -2.87 -45.81
CA GLU A 100 18.68 -1.97 -45.97
C GLU A 100 18.74 -0.90 -44.86
N PRO A 101 19.94 -0.52 -44.38
CA PRO A 101 20.10 0.58 -43.43
C PRO A 101 19.43 1.87 -43.91
N GLY A 102 18.65 2.49 -43.04
CA GLY A 102 17.92 3.74 -43.31
C GLY A 102 16.54 3.56 -43.93
N ALA A 103 16.18 2.36 -44.41
CA ALA A 103 14.84 2.09 -44.92
C ALA A 103 13.79 2.23 -43.82
N GLU A 104 12.60 2.72 -44.21
CA GLU A 104 11.48 2.99 -43.29
C GLU A 104 10.35 1.99 -43.47
N ILE A 105 9.91 1.44 -42.34
CA ILE A 105 8.81 0.49 -42.23
C ILE A 105 7.70 1.15 -41.40
N ASN A 106 6.50 1.24 -41.97
CA ASN A 106 5.31 1.69 -41.27
C ASN A 106 4.70 0.51 -40.53
N CYS A 107 4.45 0.67 -39.24
CA CYS A 107 3.88 -0.34 -38.37
C CYS A 107 2.54 0.15 -37.82
N HIS A 108 1.55 -0.73 -37.76
CA HIS A 108 0.26 -0.52 -37.11
C HIS A 108 0.04 -1.64 -36.10
N ASP A 109 -0.31 -1.27 -34.87
CA ASP A 109 -0.66 -2.20 -33.81
C ASP A 109 -2.10 -1.94 -33.35
N VAL A 110 -2.83 -3.03 -33.13
CA VAL A 110 -4.16 -3.01 -32.51
C VAL A 110 -4.11 -3.84 -31.23
N ALA A 111 -4.24 -3.15 -30.10
CA ALA A 111 -4.26 -3.74 -28.77
C ALA A 111 -5.70 -3.97 -28.28
N LYS A 112 -5.91 -5.09 -27.59
CA LYS A 112 -7.18 -5.45 -26.95
C LYS A 112 -6.92 -6.06 -25.58
N ILE A 113 -7.53 -5.49 -24.54
CA ILE A 113 -7.47 -6.05 -23.18
C ILE A 113 -8.21 -7.38 -23.19
N ILE A 114 -7.49 -8.43 -22.79
CA ILE A 114 -8.05 -9.74 -22.55
C ILE A 114 -8.27 -9.86 -21.04
N SER A 115 -7.21 -9.72 -20.21
CA SER A 115 -7.25 -9.77 -18.74
C SER A 115 -6.64 -8.53 -18.08
N HIS A 116 -6.72 -8.47 -16.75
CA HIS A 116 -5.89 -7.55 -15.96
C HIS A 116 -4.40 -7.67 -16.31
N ASN A 117 -3.91 -8.88 -16.59
CA ASN A 117 -2.50 -9.17 -16.88
C ASN A 117 -2.20 -9.42 -18.36
N TYR A 118 -3.18 -9.47 -19.28
CA TYR A 118 -2.99 -9.95 -20.65
C TYR A 118 -3.62 -9.00 -21.66
N ILE A 119 -2.82 -8.64 -22.66
CA ILE A 119 -3.25 -7.84 -23.80
C ILE A 119 -2.89 -8.59 -25.08
N HIS A 120 -3.84 -8.62 -26.02
CA HIS A 120 -3.63 -9.14 -27.38
C HIS A 120 -3.34 -8.00 -28.33
N HIS A 121 -2.47 -8.30 -29.29
CA HIS A 121 -1.93 -7.39 -30.29
C HIS A 121 -2.00 -8.03 -31.66
N ASP A 122 -2.46 -7.27 -32.63
CA ASP A 122 -2.30 -7.59 -34.04
C ASP A 122 -1.39 -6.54 -34.67
N VAL A 123 -0.15 -6.95 -34.98
CA VAL A 123 0.89 -6.07 -35.55
C VAL A 123 0.92 -6.28 -37.05
N THR A 124 0.87 -5.19 -37.81
CA THR A 124 1.03 -5.18 -39.27
C THR A 124 2.12 -4.19 -39.65
N ALA A 125 3.07 -4.59 -40.48
CA ALA A 125 4.11 -3.69 -40.98
C ALA A 125 4.26 -3.76 -42.51
N LEU A 126 4.56 -2.60 -43.10
CA LEU A 126 4.72 -2.41 -44.54
C LEU A 126 5.76 -1.32 -44.83
N SER A 127 6.65 -1.57 -45.79
CA SER A 127 7.59 -0.56 -46.28
C SER A 127 6.88 0.60 -46.99
N ALA A 128 7.51 1.77 -47.04
CA ALA A 128 6.97 2.92 -47.75
C ALA A 128 6.71 2.60 -49.24
N GLY A 129 5.45 2.72 -49.68
CA GLY A 129 5.02 2.43 -51.06
C GLY A 129 4.55 1.00 -51.32
N ALA A 130 4.67 0.09 -50.34
CA ALA A 130 4.10 -1.25 -50.44
C ALA A 130 2.56 -1.21 -50.33
N THR A 131 1.87 -1.99 -51.17
CA THR A 131 0.41 -2.10 -51.18
C THR A 131 -0.11 -3.30 -50.40
N MET A 132 0.79 -4.21 -50.00
CA MET A 132 0.50 -5.39 -49.20
C MET A 132 1.40 -5.37 -47.96
N PRO A 133 0.91 -5.85 -46.80
CA PRO A 133 1.78 -6.00 -45.64
C PRO A 133 2.92 -6.96 -45.92
N GLU A 134 4.09 -6.62 -45.42
CA GLU A 134 5.33 -7.40 -45.56
C GLU A 134 5.64 -8.16 -44.27
N PHE A 135 5.04 -7.77 -43.15
CA PHE A 135 5.11 -8.47 -41.89
C PHE A 135 3.78 -8.38 -41.15
N ARG A 136 3.33 -9.50 -40.59
CA ARG A 136 2.16 -9.55 -39.71
C ARG A 136 2.43 -10.48 -38.53
N ILE A 137 2.01 -10.05 -37.34
CA ILE A 137 1.84 -10.94 -36.20
C ILE A 137 0.38 -10.91 -35.78
N TRP A 138 -0.25 -12.08 -35.80
CA TRP A 138 -1.63 -12.24 -35.34
C TRP A 138 -1.66 -12.88 -33.95
N GLN A 139 -2.50 -12.34 -33.08
CA GLN A 139 -2.64 -12.79 -31.68
C GLN A 139 -1.30 -12.82 -30.93
N TYR A 140 -0.52 -11.76 -31.08
CA TYR A 140 0.63 -11.49 -30.23
C TYR A 140 0.14 -11.14 -28.83
N GLN A 141 0.60 -11.87 -27.81
CA GLN A 141 0.14 -11.66 -26.44
C GLN A 141 1.25 -11.09 -25.58
N THR A 142 0.95 -10.01 -24.86
CA THR A 142 1.80 -9.49 -23.80
C THR A 142 1.22 -9.82 -22.43
N VAL A 143 2.11 -9.98 -21.44
CA VAL A 143 1.75 -10.20 -20.04
C VAL A 143 2.33 -9.10 -19.15
N LEU A 144 1.56 -8.70 -18.14
CA LEU A 144 2.03 -7.82 -17.09
C LEU A 144 3.16 -8.50 -16.32
N LEU A 145 4.32 -7.84 -16.24
CA LEU A 145 5.40 -8.30 -15.37
C LEU A 145 5.04 -7.95 -13.93
N GLU A 146 4.87 -8.96 -13.07
CA GLU A 146 4.67 -8.73 -11.63
C GLU A 146 5.78 -7.81 -11.08
N ARG A 147 5.38 -6.76 -10.37
CA ARG A 147 6.30 -5.79 -9.73
C ARG A 147 7.17 -6.40 -8.61
N SER A 148 7.24 -7.72 -8.47
CA SER A 148 8.04 -8.40 -7.45
C SER A 148 9.56 -8.17 -7.59
N ALA A 149 10.04 -7.49 -8.63
CA ALA A 149 11.45 -7.14 -8.83
C ALA A 149 11.80 -5.64 -8.80
N TYR A 150 10.85 -4.71 -8.74
CA TYR A 150 11.14 -3.25 -8.65
C TYR A 150 10.72 -2.67 -7.30
N LYS A 151 11.56 -2.91 -6.28
CA LYS A 151 11.59 -2.13 -5.04
C LYS A 151 12.08 -0.71 -5.37
N GLY A 152 11.20 0.20 -5.77
CA GLY A 152 11.66 1.56 -6.11
C GLY A 152 10.61 2.65 -6.26
N HIS A 153 9.38 2.33 -6.66
CA HIS A 153 8.33 3.35 -6.72
C HIS A 153 7.64 3.46 -5.35
N HIS A 154 8.19 4.32 -4.50
CA HIS A 154 7.39 4.99 -3.48
C HIS A 154 6.28 5.75 -4.23
N TYR A 155 5.03 5.32 -4.09
CA TYR A 155 3.93 6.26 -4.32
C TYR A 155 4.27 7.49 -3.47
N GLN A 156 4.44 8.65 -4.08
CA GLN A 156 4.43 9.89 -3.31
C GLN A 156 3.04 9.96 -2.72
N GLN A 157 2.93 9.61 -1.44
CA GLN A 157 1.71 9.89 -0.71
C GLN A 157 1.46 11.39 -0.85
N PRO A 158 0.19 11.83 -1.00
CA PRO A 158 -0.12 13.24 -0.85
C PRO A 158 0.58 13.74 0.41
N TRP A 159 1.39 14.80 0.25
CA TRP A 159 2.19 15.31 1.35
C TRP A 159 1.24 15.92 2.38
N THR A 160 1.03 15.20 3.48
CA THR A 160 0.40 15.77 4.66
C THR A 160 1.45 16.63 5.35
N LEU A 161 1.14 17.89 5.62
CA LEU A 161 1.97 18.71 6.48
C LEU A 161 1.84 18.15 7.90
N VAL A 162 2.87 17.44 8.36
CA VAL A 162 2.91 16.88 9.72
C VAL A 162 3.86 17.76 10.54
N TRP A 163 3.29 18.51 11.47
CA TRP A 163 4.06 19.31 12.42
C TRP A 163 4.68 18.40 13.49
N LYS A 164 5.95 18.64 13.80
CA LYS A 164 6.69 17.94 14.85
C LYS A 164 7.12 18.92 15.93
N PRO A 165 7.07 18.52 17.22
CA PRO A 165 7.59 19.36 18.29
C PRO A 165 9.10 19.52 18.13
N TYR A 166 9.60 20.70 18.49
CA TYR A 166 11.03 20.96 18.45
C TYR A 166 11.69 20.39 19.72
N VAL A 167 12.44 19.30 19.56
CA VAL A 167 12.90 18.46 20.68
C VAL A 167 13.74 19.21 21.71
N ASN A 168 14.52 20.22 21.32
CA ASN A 168 15.35 20.99 22.27
C ASN A 168 14.52 21.90 23.20
N LEU A 169 13.26 22.18 22.86
CA LEU A 169 12.34 22.96 23.68
C LEU A 169 11.42 22.10 24.55
N MET A 170 11.46 20.77 24.38
CA MET A 170 10.70 19.83 25.19
C MET A 170 11.39 19.57 26.52
N GLU A 171 10.62 19.27 27.56
CA GLU A 171 11.16 18.60 28.76
C GLU A 171 11.46 17.13 28.45
N GLN A 172 12.35 16.54 29.26
CA GLN A 172 12.70 15.13 29.14
C GLN A 172 11.43 14.25 29.21
N GLN A 173 10.52 14.54 30.15
CA GLN A 173 9.27 13.79 30.29
C GLN A 173 8.32 13.97 29.10
N GLU A 174 8.22 15.17 28.54
CA GLU A 174 7.39 15.43 27.35
C GLU A 174 7.93 14.67 26.13
N THR A 175 9.25 14.63 26.00
CA THR A 175 9.92 13.86 24.94
C THR A 175 9.64 12.37 25.11
N ILE A 176 9.75 11.85 26.34
CA ILE A 176 9.40 10.46 26.67
C ILE A 176 7.93 10.17 26.33
N ASP A 177 7.02 11.06 26.71
CA ASP A 177 5.59 10.90 26.46
C ASP A 177 5.28 10.93 24.96
N TYR A 178 5.90 11.83 24.20
CA TYR A 178 5.77 11.87 22.74
C TYR A 178 6.26 10.58 22.09
N LEU A 179 7.46 10.12 22.44
CA LEU A 179 8.05 8.89 21.91
C LEU A 179 7.19 7.66 22.27
N ARG A 180 6.52 7.68 23.43
CA ARG A 180 5.58 6.63 23.89
C ARG A 180 4.17 6.74 23.31
N GLN A 181 3.72 7.90 22.80
CA GLN A 181 2.36 8.09 22.26
C GLN A 181 2.23 7.66 20.80
N THR A 182 3.33 7.59 20.05
CA THR A 182 3.40 6.99 18.70
C THR A 182 2.93 5.52 18.62
N ASP A 183 2.54 4.95 19.76
CA ASP A 183 2.19 3.55 20.04
C ASP A 183 0.73 3.18 19.68
N LEU A 184 -0.24 4.09 19.77
CA LEU A 184 -1.67 3.71 19.71
C LEU A 184 -2.14 3.14 18.37
N PHE A 185 -1.53 3.53 17.24
CA PHE A 185 -1.89 2.99 15.93
C PHE A 185 -1.16 1.69 15.58
N HIS A 186 -0.02 1.39 16.22
CA HIS A 186 0.74 0.19 15.92
C HIS A 186 0.28 -1.02 16.75
N PHE A 187 -0.22 -0.77 17.96
CA PHE A 187 -0.65 -1.81 18.91
C PHE A 187 -1.97 -2.51 18.53
N LEU A 188 -2.83 -1.86 17.73
CA LEU A 188 -4.13 -2.42 17.31
C LEU A 188 -4.07 -3.26 16.02
N SER A 189 -2.89 -3.41 15.38
CA SER A 189 -2.78 -4.00 14.04
C SER A 189 -2.06 -5.35 13.96
N ARG A 190 -1.68 -5.97 15.08
CA ARG A 190 -1.08 -7.31 15.07
C ARG A 190 -1.81 -8.28 16.01
N ASP A 191 -2.57 -9.16 15.37
CA ASP A 191 -3.13 -10.39 15.93
C ASP A 191 -2.06 -11.23 16.63
N GLY A 192 -2.46 -11.96 17.68
CA GLY A 192 -1.77 -13.18 18.10
C GLY A 192 -1.27 -13.19 19.54
N LEU A 193 -2.11 -13.71 20.44
CA LEU A 193 -1.72 -14.03 21.83
C LEU A 193 -0.62 -15.12 21.93
N LEU A 194 -0.26 -15.78 20.81
CA LEU A 194 0.74 -16.85 20.70
C LEU A 194 2.14 -16.37 20.26
N ASP A 195 2.27 -15.16 19.71
CA ASP A 195 3.59 -14.52 19.42
C ASP A 195 4.25 -13.95 20.70
N ARG A 196 3.55 -14.06 21.85
CA ARG A 196 4.09 -13.74 23.17
C ARG A 196 5.21 -14.68 23.64
N PHE A 197 5.57 -15.67 22.83
CA PHE A 197 6.66 -16.61 23.08
C PHE A 197 7.98 -16.25 22.35
N ASP A 198 7.97 -15.37 21.35
CA ASP A 198 9.19 -14.84 20.68
C ASP A 198 9.78 -13.64 21.46
N ALA A 199 10.05 -13.88 22.74
CA ALA A 199 10.47 -12.89 23.73
C ALA A 199 11.90 -12.32 23.53
N GLU A 200 12.62 -12.68 22.45
CA GLU A 200 13.92 -12.07 22.11
C GLU A 200 13.79 -10.84 21.18
N ASN A 201 12.62 -10.57 20.60
CA ASN A 201 12.45 -9.48 19.61
C ASN A 201 11.73 -8.22 20.10
N GLN A 202 11.14 -8.21 21.30
CA GLN A 202 10.39 -7.04 21.79
C GLN A 202 11.30 -5.85 22.15
N SER A 203 12.44 -6.10 22.80
CA SER A 203 13.40 -5.04 23.18
C SER A 203 14.04 -4.38 21.96
N SER A 204 14.55 -5.19 21.02
CA SER A 204 15.17 -4.71 19.78
C SER A 204 14.19 -3.96 18.88
N GLN A 205 12.96 -4.45 18.73
CA GLN A 205 11.93 -3.76 17.96
C GLN A 205 11.55 -2.42 18.63
N ARG A 206 11.41 -2.40 19.96
CA ARG A 206 11.05 -1.17 20.67
C ARG A 206 12.14 -0.10 20.59
N ILE A 207 13.41 -0.48 20.69
CA ILE A 207 14.53 0.44 20.45
C ILE A 207 14.49 1.02 19.03
N GLN A 208 14.21 0.20 18.02
CA GLN A 208 14.11 0.66 16.64
C GLN A 208 12.96 1.66 16.44
N GLU A 209 11.83 1.46 17.12
CA GLU A 209 10.70 2.41 17.15
C GLU A 209 11.08 3.73 17.83
N LEU A 210 11.74 3.67 18.99
CA LEU A 210 12.21 4.86 19.71
C LEU A 210 13.24 5.65 18.90
N LEU A 211 14.20 4.97 18.26
CA LEU A 211 15.17 5.58 17.35
C LEU A 211 14.47 6.27 16.18
N ARG A 212 13.49 5.61 15.56
CA ARG A 212 12.70 6.20 14.47
C ARG A 212 11.93 7.44 14.95
N ALA A 213 11.24 7.35 16.07
CA ALA A 213 10.42 8.44 16.61
C ALA A 213 11.29 9.63 17.04
N TYR A 214 12.49 9.38 17.57
CA TYR A 214 13.45 10.45 17.85
C TYR A 214 14.01 11.06 16.56
N GLY A 215 14.36 10.24 15.57
CA GLY A 215 14.78 10.70 14.25
C GLY A 215 13.71 11.56 13.57
N ASP A 216 12.43 11.24 13.77
CA ASP A 216 11.28 11.97 13.26
C ASP A 216 11.13 13.37 13.88
N ILE A 217 11.45 13.57 15.16
CA ILE A 217 11.44 14.92 15.76
C ILE A 217 12.75 15.69 15.59
N TYR A 218 13.89 15.00 15.49
CA TYR A 218 15.21 15.62 15.30
C TYR A 218 15.47 15.97 13.83
N GLY A 219 14.95 15.17 12.89
CA GLY A 219 15.22 15.26 11.45
C GLY A 219 14.85 16.59 10.81
N HIS A 220 13.92 17.33 11.41
CA HIS A 220 13.49 18.64 10.92
C HIS A 220 14.39 19.80 11.37
N GLN A 221 15.35 19.57 12.26
CA GLN A 221 16.20 20.63 12.79
C GLN A 221 17.23 21.15 11.78
N ALA A 222 17.65 20.36 10.79
CA ALA A 222 18.62 20.79 9.79
C ALA A 222 18.33 20.21 8.40
N GLY A 223 18.57 21.01 7.36
CA GLY A 223 18.29 20.63 5.97
C GLY A 223 19.20 19.56 5.38
N GLU A 224 20.40 19.40 5.95
CA GLU A 224 21.37 18.35 5.64
C GLU A 224 21.98 17.87 6.97
N LEU A 225 21.64 16.66 7.39
CA LEU A 225 22.19 16.05 8.61
C LEU A 225 23.36 15.13 8.27
N LYS A 226 24.51 15.37 8.90
CA LYS A 226 25.65 14.45 8.90
C LYS A 226 25.47 13.46 10.04
N VAL A 227 25.09 12.23 9.71
CA VAL A 227 24.86 11.15 10.68
C VAL A 227 25.98 10.13 10.60
N LEU A 228 26.59 9.80 11.75
CA LEU A 228 27.55 8.71 11.88
C LEU A 228 26.96 7.58 12.73
N GLU A 229 26.93 6.37 12.20
CA GLU A 229 26.66 5.17 13.02
C GLU A 229 27.98 4.47 13.33
N VAL A 230 28.22 4.23 14.62
CA VAL A 230 29.39 3.52 15.12
C VAL A 230 29.02 2.07 15.39
N GLY A 231 29.81 1.13 14.86
CA GLY A 231 29.51 -0.30 15.03
C GLY A 231 28.35 -0.80 14.17
N ALA A 232 28.08 -0.14 13.03
CA ALA A 232 26.90 -0.35 12.18
C ALA A 232 26.58 -1.82 11.82
N GLY A 233 27.56 -2.74 11.81
CA GLY A 233 27.32 -4.16 11.52
C GLY A 233 26.59 -4.36 10.20
N ASP A 234 25.38 -4.92 10.24
CA ASP A 234 24.50 -5.13 9.10
C ASP A 234 23.67 -3.88 8.72
N GLY A 235 23.71 -2.82 9.52
CA GLY A 235 23.01 -1.55 9.35
C GLY A 235 21.58 -1.53 9.87
N ALA A 236 21.18 -2.45 10.77
CA ALA A 236 19.80 -2.52 11.29
C ALA A 236 19.32 -1.22 11.97
N SER A 237 20.13 -0.60 12.82
CA SER A 237 19.75 0.61 13.55
C SER A 237 19.67 1.82 12.61
N THR A 238 20.61 1.97 11.67
CA THR A 238 20.49 2.93 10.57
C THR A 238 19.24 2.72 9.73
N ARG A 239 18.88 1.47 9.36
CA ARG A 239 17.64 1.18 8.62
C ARG A 239 16.38 1.54 9.40
N ALA A 240 16.42 1.44 10.73
CA ALA A 240 15.31 1.84 11.60
C ALA A 240 15.19 3.35 11.75
N PHE A 241 16.33 4.04 11.89
CA PHE A 241 16.44 5.48 12.13
C PHE A 241 16.17 6.33 10.87
N LEU A 242 16.74 5.95 9.71
CA LEU A 242 16.65 6.73 8.47
C LEU A 242 15.21 7.06 8.01
N PRO A 243 14.22 6.16 8.10
CA PRO A 243 12.83 6.49 7.79
C PRO A 243 12.25 7.64 8.61
N GLY A 244 12.75 7.89 9.83
CA GLY A 244 12.35 9.04 10.65
C GLY A 244 12.81 10.38 10.08
N LEU A 245 13.93 10.44 9.35
CA LEU A 245 14.52 11.70 8.88
C LEU A 245 13.84 12.32 7.63
N ALA A 246 12.69 11.80 7.19
CA ALA A 246 11.88 12.28 6.05
C ALA A 246 12.63 12.62 4.73
N THR A 247 12.70 11.66 3.80
CA THR A 247 12.68 11.83 2.32
C THR A 247 13.80 12.60 1.58
N GLY A 248 14.99 12.77 2.16
CA GLY A 248 16.18 13.23 1.41
C GLY A 248 16.95 12.09 0.70
N ARG A 249 17.66 12.41 -0.40
CA ARG A 249 18.69 11.52 -0.98
C ARG A 249 19.80 11.31 0.05
N THR A 250 20.00 10.08 0.51
CA THR A 250 21.14 9.73 1.37
C THR A 250 22.39 9.48 0.52
N SER A 251 23.53 10.08 0.90
CA SER A 251 24.83 9.83 0.28
C SER A 251 25.73 9.11 1.28
N ARG A 252 26.24 7.92 0.91
CA ARG A 252 27.01 7.04 1.80
C ARG A 252 28.53 7.16 1.67
N SER A 253 29.04 8.10 0.87
CA SER A 253 30.44 8.07 0.39
C SER A 253 31.36 9.18 0.91
N LYS A 254 30.90 10.02 1.85
CA LYS A 254 31.68 11.16 2.34
C LYS A 254 32.02 10.96 3.82
N ILE A 255 33.29 11.17 4.18
CA ILE A 255 33.76 11.24 5.56
C ILE A 255 33.85 12.72 5.91
N TRP A 256 33.24 13.11 7.04
CA TRP A 256 33.27 14.49 7.54
C TRP A 256 34.17 14.61 8.77
N SER A 257 34.65 15.82 9.03
CA SER A 257 35.43 16.16 10.23
C SER A 257 34.57 16.23 11.50
N SER A 258 33.26 16.41 11.35
CA SER A 258 32.28 16.63 12.41
C SER A 258 30.89 16.21 11.95
N TYR A 259 30.05 15.78 12.89
CA TYR A 259 28.73 15.19 12.67
C TYR A 259 27.66 15.84 13.55
N ASP A 260 26.45 16.01 12.99
CA ASP A 260 25.29 16.56 13.69
C ASP A 260 24.64 15.51 14.61
N LEU A 261 24.79 14.23 14.25
CA LEU A 261 24.28 13.11 15.03
C LEU A 261 25.25 11.92 14.97
N ILE A 262 25.54 11.35 16.13
CA ILE A 262 26.30 10.11 16.25
C ILE A 262 25.41 9.07 16.92
N LEU A 263 25.26 7.90 16.31
CA LEU A 263 24.48 6.77 16.83
C LEU A 263 25.43 5.63 17.21
N GLY A 264 25.39 5.22 18.48
CA GLY A 264 26.06 4.02 18.97
C GLY A 264 25.05 3.07 19.59
N VAL A 265 24.85 1.89 19.01
CA VAL A 265 23.91 0.88 19.53
C VAL A 265 24.69 -0.37 19.88
N ASP A 266 24.61 -0.79 21.15
CA ASP A 266 25.25 -1.99 21.69
C ASP A 266 26.74 -2.07 21.31
N VAL A 267 27.45 -0.93 21.36
CA VAL A 267 28.83 -0.82 20.85
C VAL A 267 29.80 -0.23 21.88
N VAL A 268 29.41 0.80 22.62
CA VAL A 268 30.33 1.48 23.54
C VAL A 268 30.53 0.62 24.79
N TYR A 269 29.51 -0.14 25.22
CA TYR A 269 29.68 -1.11 26.29
C TYR A 269 30.67 -2.24 25.95
N ALA A 270 30.97 -2.50 24.68
CA ALA A 270 31.83 -3.61 24.27
C ALA A 270 33.31 -3.22 24.12
N VAL A 271 33.67 -1.94 24.27
CA VAL A 271 35.05 -1.48 24.13
C VAL A 271 35.85 -1.53 25.45
N PRO A 272 37.19 -1.71 25.40
CA PRO A 272 38.04 -1.75 26.57
C PRO A 272 37.95 -0.52 27.49
N GLY A 273 37.69 0.67 26.95
CA GLY A 273 37.58 1.91 27.74
C GLY A 273 36.45 2.79 27.23
N ALA A 274 35.33 2.81 27.94
CA ALA A 274 34.14 3.54 27.55
C ALA A 274 34.37 5.06 27.60
N SER A 275 35.03 5.58 28.65
CA SER A 275 35.32 7.03 28.74
C SER A 275 36.19 7.53 27.58
N TYR A 276 37.19 6.75 27.17
CA TYR A 276 38.05 7.10 26.04
C TYR A 276 37.27 7.06 24.71
N ALA A 277 36.39 6.05 24.53
CA ALA A 277 35.52 5.99 23.37
C ALA A 277 34.60 7.22 23.31
N LEU A 278 33.94 7.59 24.41
CA LEU A 278 33.07 8.76 24.48
C LEU A 278 33.81 10.08 24.22
N GLN A 279 35.05 10.23 24.69
CA GLN A 279 35.88 11.42 24.37
C GLN A 279 36.17 11.54 22.86
N ASN A 280 36.39 10.40 22.17
CA ASN A 280 36.57 10.40 20.72
C ASN A 280 35.25 10.66 19.98
N LEU A 281 34.13 10.14 20.47
CA LEU A 281 32.82 10.44 19.87
C LEU A 281 32.48 11.93 20.04
N LYS A 282 32.77 12.50 21.21
CA LYS A 282 32.61 13.93 21.48
C LYS A 282 33.43 14.79 20.52
N SER A 283 34.68 14.43 20.22
CA SER A 283 35.51 15.24 19.31
C SER A 283 35.03 15.23 17.85
N LEU A 284 34.12 14.31 17.52
CA LEU A 284 33.47 14.20 16.21
C LEU A 284 32.09 14.89 16.17
N LEU A 285 31.56 15.39 17.29
CA LEU A 285 30.28 16.12 17.32
C LEU A 285 30.48 17.59 16.92
N GLU A 286 29.53 18.12 16.15
CA GLU A 286 29.33 19.57 16.03
C GLU A 286 28.91 20.18 17.38
N GLU A 287 29.08 21.50 17.56
CA GLU A 287 28.78 22.19 18.84
C GLU A 287 27.34 21.96 19.35
N SER A 288 26.38 21.84 18.45
CA SER A 288 24.97 21.53 18.76
C SER A 288 24.58 20.08 18.48
N GLY A 289 25.55 19.21 18.18
CA GLY A 289 25.31 17.83 17.80
C GLY A 289 24.87 16.94 18.96
N LYS A 290 24.17 15.85 18.64
CA LYS A 290 23.68 14.87 19.62
C LYS A 290 24.33 13.51 19.44
N LEU A 291 24.75 12.92 20.56
CA LEU A 291 25.13 11.53 20.67
C LEU A 291 23.93 10.72 21.17
N ILE A 292 23.47 9.77 20.37
CA ILE A 292 22.47 8.77 20.76
C ILE A 292 23.20 7.47 21.08
N LEU A 293 23.10 7.03 22.33
CA LEU A 293 23.59 5.74 22.78
C LEU A 293 22.43 4.83 23.12
N VAL A 294 22.44 3.60 22.62
CA VAL A 294 21.57 2.54 23.10
C VAL A 294 22.45 1.46 23.67
N GLU A 295 22.32 1.18 24.95
CA GLU A 295 23.21 0.25 25.64
C GLU A 295 22.40 -0.69 26.52
N ILE A 296 22.92 -1.91 26.70
CA ILE A 296 22.36 -2.89 27.62
C ILE A 296 22.57 -2.36 29.05
N GLY A 297 21.46 -2.10 29.74
CA GLY A 297 21.42 -1.50 31.08
C GLY A 297 21.25 -2.51 32.21
N LYS A 298 20.79 -3.73 31.90
CA LYS A 298 20.37 -4.72 32.89
C LYS A 298 21.47 -5.74 33.21
N MET A 299 21.99 -5.67 34.43
CA MET A 299 23.17 -6.42 34.93
C MET A 299 22.88 -7.86 35.34
N ASP A 300 21.65 -8.16 35.73
CA ASP A 300 21.21 -9.45 36.29
C ASP A 300 20.73 -10.44 35.23
N VAL A 301 20.73 -10.05 33.95
CA VAL A 301 20.38 -10.94 32.83
C VAL A 301 21.59 -11.81 32.46
N LEU A 302 21.56 -13.06 32.90
CA LEU A 302 22.62 -14.06 32.64
C LEU A 302 22.80 -14.41 31.16
N LEU A 303 21.84 -14.06 30.30
CA LEU A 303 21.88 -14.34 28.87
C LEU A 303 23.14 -13.76 28.18
N TYR A 304 23.50 -12.51 28.48
CA TYR A 304 24.61 -11.84 27.80
C TYR A 304 25.99 -12.41 28.19
N PRO A 305 26.31 -12.63 29.48
CA PRO A 305 27.52 -13.36 29.87
C PRO A 305 27.57 -14.81 29.33
N LEU A 306 26.42 -15.51 29.24
CA LEU A 306 26.36 -16.86 28.68
C LEU A 306 26.70 -16.90 27.19
N ILE A 307 26.23 -15.92 26.41
CA ILE A 307 26.46 -15.85 24.95
C ILE A 307 27.84 -15.26 24.65
N PHE A 308 28.16 -14.10 25.21
CA PHE A 308 29.33 -13.32 24.81
C PHE A 308 30.53 -13.46 25.74
N GLY A 309 30.35 -13.94 26.97
CA GLY A 309 31.44 -14.14 27.94
C GLY A 309 32.45 -15.21 27.52
N LEU A 310 32.14 -16.00 26.49
CA LEU A 310 33.10 -16.92 25.86
C LEU A 310 34.10 -16.21 24.93
N ASN A 311 33.82 -14.97 24.53
CA ASN A 311 34.71 -14.18 23.68
C ASN A 311 35.78 -13.49 24.54
N PRO A 312 37.09 -13.66 24.22
CA PRO A 312 38.17 -13.02 24.99
C PRO A 312 38.04 -11.50 25.09
N GLY A 313 37.44 -10.85 24.08
CA GLY A 313 37.18 -9.41 24.04
C GLY A 313 36.21 -8.90 25.12
N TRP A 314 35.31 -9.76 25.61
CA TRP A 314 34.32 -9.42 26.65
C TRP A 314 34.97 -9.03 27.98
N TRP A 315 36.19 -9.48 28.25
CA TRP A 315 36.87 -9.27 29.53
C TRP A 315 37.98 -8.22 29.48
N LEU A 316 38.11 -7.48 28.37
CA LEU A 316 39.18 -6.50 28.15
C LEU A 316 38.88 -5.12 28.74
N THR A 317 37.89 -4.99 29.63
CA THR A 317 37.46 -3.72 30.21
C THR A 317 38.52 -3.14 31.17
N LYS A 318 38.70 -1.81 31.12
CA LYS A 318 39.71 -1.09 31.92
C LYS A 318 39.12 -0.48 33.19
N GLU A 319 37.82 -0.19 33.20
CA GLU A 319 37.13 0.36 34.36
C GLU A 319 36.84 -0.74 35.40
N GLU A 320 37.15 -0.45 36.68
CA GLU A 320 36.97 -1.41 37.78
C GLU A 320 35.53 -1.93 37.90
N SER A 321 34.55 -1.06 37.67
CA SER A 321 33.12 -1.38 37.71
C SER A 321 32.66 -2.36 36.62
N ARG A 322 33.45 -2.53 35.55
CA ARG A 322 33.12 -3.36 34.38
C ARG A 322 33.86 -4.71 34.36
N LYS A 323 34.60 -5.04 35.41
CA LYS A 323 35.32 -6.34 35.51
C LYS A 323 34.37 -7.54 35.62
N ALA A 324 33.20 -7.35 36.22
CA ALA A 324 32.18 -8.39 36.35
C ALA A 324 31.35 -8.58 35.06
N GLY A 325 31.42 -7.62 34.14
CA GLY A 325 30.62 -7.59 32.92
C GLY A 325 30.71 -6.23 32.20
N PRO A 326 30.80 -6.21 30.86
CA PRO A 326 30.87 -4.98 30.08
C PRO A 326 29.63 -4.06 30.13
N PRO A 327 28.37 -4.57 30.14
CA PRO A 327 27.20 -3.71 30.27
C PRO A 327 27.24 -2.92 31.59
N GLN A 328 26.55 -1.78 31.68
CA GLN A 328 26.46 -0.96 32.91
C GLN A 328 25.09 -0.29 33.05
N SER A 329 24.72 0.10 34.27
CA SER A 329 23.42 0.76 34.52
C SER A 329 23.34 2.16 33.88
N ALA A 330 22.12 2.64 33.65
CA ALA A 330 21.89 3.99 33.10
C ALA A 330 22.54 5.09 33.96
N GLY A 331 22.53 4.95 35.29
CA GLY A 331 23.19 5.89 36.20
C GLY A 331 24.71 5.93 36.03
N TRP A 332 25.34 4.76 35.83
CA TRP A 332 26.77 4.70 35.53
C TRP A 332 27.12 5.35 34.19
N TRP A 333 26.27 5.14 33.17
CA TRP A 333 26.43 5.79 31.86
C TRP A 333 26.30 7.32 31.97
N SER A 334 25.35 7.82 32.74
CA SER A 334 25.18 9.25 33.01
C SER A 334 26.44 9.88 33.62
N GLU A 335 27.00 9.25 34.67
CA GLU A 335 28.26 9.69 35.29
C GLU A 335 29.44 9.65 34.30
N THR A 336 29.49 8.61 33.46
CA THR A 336 30.58 8.40 32.50
C THR A 336 30.51 9.39 31.33
N LEU A 337 29.31 9.71 30.83
CA LEU A 337 29.07 10.77 29.84
C LEU A 337 29.56 12.13 30.36
N LYS A 338 29.17 12.46 31.59
CA LYS A 338 29.58 13.69 32.28
C LYS A 338 31.10 13.77 32.48
N ALA A 339 31.72 12.69 32.96
CA ALA A 339 33.17 12.61 33.12
C ALA A 339 33.94 12.71 31.78
N SER A 340 33.30 12.34 30.67
CA SER A 340 33.83 12.47 29.32
C SER A 340 33.58 13.87 28.72
N GLY A 341 32.95 14.76 29.48
CA GLY A 341 32.65 16.14 29.10
C GLY A 341 31.48 16.28 28.13
N LEU A 342 30.60 15.29 28.05
CA LEU A 342 29.27 15.40 27.43
C LEU A 342 28.26 15.88 28.49
N SER A 343 27.07 16.32 28.06
CA SER A 343 26.00 16.65 28.99
C SER A 343 25.57 15.40 29.76
N GLU A 344 25.01 15.61 30.95
CA GLU A 344 24.18 14.58 31.57
C GLU A 344 23.04 14.22 30.61
N ASP A 345 22.56 12.98 30.66
CA ASP A 345 21.57 12.40 29.75
C ASP A 345 20.33 13.30 29.57
N GLU A 346 20.34 14.11 28.50
CA GLU A 346 19.23 15.01 28.15
C GLU A 346 17.93 14.21 27.96
N LEU A 347 18.07 12.97 27.49
CA LEU A 347 17.01 11.97 27.42
C LEU A 347 17.54 10.62 27.88
N SER A 348 16.78 9.93 28.73
CA SER A 348 17.03 8.54 29.11
C SER A 348 15.71 7.78 29.17
N ILE A 349 15.57 6.77 28.30
CA ILE A 349 14.35 6.00 28.14
C ILE A 349 14.66 4.52 27.96
N GLY A 350 14.05 3.70 28.81
CA GLY A 350 14.10 2.25 28.69
C GLY A 350 13.23 1.74 27.53
N ASP A 351 13.63 0.62 26.95
CA ASP A 351 12.84 -0.18 26.01
C ASP A 351 11.54 -0.76 26.60
N SER A 352 11.27 -0.56 27.89
CA SER A 352 10.00 -0.85 28.54
C SER A 352 9.60 0.24 29.52
N ALA A 353 8.29 0.43 29.70
CA ALA A 353 7.75 1.29 30.76
C ALA A 353 8.03 0.72 32.16
N SER A 354 8.21 -0.59 32.28
CA SER A 354 8.59 -1.25 33.53
C SER A 354 10.10 -1.39 33.61
N THR A 355 10.69 -0.74 34.62
CA THR A 355 12.12 -0.82 34.92
C THR A 355 12.59 -2.23 35.28
N VAL A 356 11.65 -3.11 35.67
CA VAL A 356 11.94 -4.52 36.02
C VAL A 356 12.29 -5.36 34.80
N ILE A 357 11.73 -5.04 33.63
CA ILE A 357 11.91 -5.82 32.39
C ILE A 357 12.63 -5.04 31.29
N SER A 358 12.98 -3.78 31.55
CA SER A 358 13.76 -3.00 30.59
C SER A 358 15.19 -3.53 30.53
N GLU A 359 15.64 -3.90 29.34
CA GLU A 359 16.97 -4.47 29.11
C GLU A 359 17.93 -3.44 28.53
N ARG A 360 17.44 -2.60 27.62
CA ARG A 360 18.20 -1.54 26.97
C ARG A 360 17.68 -0.17 27.33
N THR A 361 18.61 0.78 27.41
CA THR A 361 18.30 2.19 27.61
C THR A 361 18.82 2.98 26.43
N LEU A 362 17.92 3.75 25.80
CA LEU A 362 18.28 4.81 24.87
C LEU A 362 18.61 6.06 25.68
N MET A 363 19.81 6.59 25.48
CA MET A 363 20.35 7.77 26.14
C MET A 363 20.78 8.78 25.08
N ILE A 364 20.54 10.06 25.34
CA ILE A 364 20.94 11.15 24.43
C ILE A 364 21.74 12.17 25.22
N ALA A 365 22.90 12.55 24.69
CA ALA A 365 23.77 13.55 25.27
C ALA A 365 24.31 14.50 24.20
N GLY A 366 24.55 15.75 24.56
CA GLY A 366 25.18 16.75 23.71
C GLY A 366 26.53 17.22 24.27
N ILE A 367 27.13 18.21 23.62
CA ILE A 367 28.22 18.97 24.23
C ILE A 367 27.57 19.94 25.23
N PRO A 368 27.97 19.95 26.52
CA PRO A 368 27.48 20.95 27.45
C PRO A 368 27.80 22.33 26.87
N GLY A 369 26.78 23.17 26.68
CA GLY A 369 27.00 24.59 26.45
C GLY A 369 27.91 25.13 27.56
N PRO A 370 28.72 26.17 27.33
CA PRO A 370 29.68 26.66 28.31
C PRO A 370 28.99 26.98 29.64
N GLY A 371 29.03 26.03 30.57
CA GLY A 371 28.44 26.16 31.89
C GLY A 371 29.26 27.15 32.70
N GLY A 372 28.60 28.17 33.24
CA GLY A 372 29.15 28.93 34.37
C GLY A 372 30.00 30.15 34.04
N ASN A 373 30.17 30.53 32.77
CA ASN A 373 30.52 31.90 32.41
C ASN A 373 29.75 32.25 31.14
N VAL A 374 28.68 33.00 31.33
CA VAL A 374 27.98 33.74 30.28
C VAL A 374 29.07 34.34 29.38
N LYS A 375 29.24 33.84 28.15
CA LYS A 375 29.76 34.72 27.11
C LYS A 375 28.72 35.82 27.05
N GLN A 376 29.02 36.96 27.64
CA GLN A 376 28.23 38.18 27.52
C GLN A 376 28.18 38.50 26.02
N TYR A 377 27.19 37.95 25.32
CA TYR A 377 26.78 38.46 24.03
C TYR A 377 26.00 39.73 24.33
N SER A 378 26.73 40.83 24.20
CA SER A 378 26.33 42.19 24.52
C SER A 378 25.33 42.82 23.54
N GLU A 379 24.61 42.04 22.71
CA GLU A 379 23.91 42.62 21.54
C GLU A 379 22.40 42.35 21.41
N ILE A 380 21.75 41.58 22.29
CA ILE A 380 20.27 41.67 22.43
C ILE A 380 19.95 42.38 23.74
N GLN A 381 20.11 43.70 23.72
CA GLN A 381 19.83 44.61 24.84
C GLN A 381 18.41 45.20 24.80
N ALA A 382 17.62 44.96 23.75
CA ALA A 382 16.34 45.64 23.55
C ALA A 382 15.14 44.78 23.98
N ALA A 383 14.20 45.38 24.70
CA ALA A 383 13.01 44.70 25.22
C ALA A 383 12.13 44.16 24.08
N PRO A 384 11.46 43.01 24.28
CA PRO A 384 10.55 42.51 23.28
C PRO A 384 9.34 43.43 23.10
N THR A 385 8.83 43.47 21.88
CA THR A 385 7.57 44.13 21.54
C THR A 385 6.48 43.07 21.44
N ILE A 386 5.45 43.16 22.28
CA ILE A 386 4.31 42.25 22.28
C ILE A 386 3.25 42.85 21.36
N VAL A 387 2.82 42.10 20.35
CA VAL A 387 1.84 42.51 19.36
C VAL A 387 0.54 41.75 19.59
N THR A 388 -0.57 42.47 19.71
CA THR A 388 -1.92 41.89 19.92
C THR A 388 -2.88 42.28 18.79
N PRO A 389 -4.02 41.58 18.61
CA PRO A 389 -5.09 42.04 17.73
C PRO A 389 -5.65 43.39 18.21
N SER A 390 -6.20 44.21 17.32
CA SER A 390 -6.75 45.53 17.70
C SER A 390 -7.95 45.48 18.64
N GLN A 391 -8.62 44.32 18.73
CA GLN A 391 -9.64 44.05 19.74
C GLN A 391 -9.26 42.76 20.48
N PRO A 392 -8.31 42.81 21.42
CA PRO A 392 -7.85 41.62 22.11
C PRO A 392 -8.96 41.11 23.05
N SER A 393 -9.14 39.79 23.09
CA SER A 393 -10.00 39.18 24.11
C SER A 393 -9.39 39.33 25.51
N SER A 394 -10.18 39.06 26.55
CA SER A 394 -9.70 39.10 27.93
C SER A 394 -8.49 38.19 28.17
N GLN A 395 -8.46 37.03 27.50
CA GLN A 395 -7.37 36.06 27.59
C GLN A 395 -6.09 36.58 26.91
N VAL A 396 -6.20 37.19 25.72
CA VAL A 396 -5.06 37.78 25.01
C VAL A 396 -4.47 38.94 25.82
N HIS A 397 -5.34 39.77 26.41
CA HIS A 397 -4.91 40.89 27.27
C HIS A 397 -4.18 40.40 28.53
N GLU A 398 -4.71 39.38 29.21
CA GLU A 398 -4.09 38.78 30.40
C GLU A 398 -2.70 38.19 30.08
N ILE A 399 -2.57 37.46 28.97
CA ILE A 399 -1.29 36.88 28.54
C ILE A 399 -0.27 37.98 28.22
N ALA A 400 -0.67 39.01 27.47
CA ALA A 400 0.21 40.12 27.08
C ALA A 400 0.76 40.90 28.30
N GLU A 401 -0.10 41.28 29.23
CA GLU A 401 0.28 42.01 30.45
C GLU A 401 1.19 41.19 31.37
N THR A 402 0.84 39.92 31.58
CA THR A 402 1.61 39.04 32.46
C THR A 402 2.98 38.68 31.84
N LEU A 403 3.03 38.49 30.53
CA LEU A 403 4.28 38.26 29.81
C LEU A 403 5.17 39.51 29.84
N SER A 404 4.60 40.69 29.59
CA SER A 404 5.28 41.99 29.67
C SER A 404 5.93 42.18 31.05
N THR A 405 5.16 41.97 32.11
CA THR A 405 5.61 42.10 33.51
C THR A 405 6.73 41.11 33.83
N SER A 406 6.62 39.87 33.33
CA SER A 406 7.60 38.85 33.67
C SER A 406 8.89 38.89 32.84
N LEU A 407 8.87 39.49 31.66
CA LEU A 407 10.07 39.71 30.85
C LEU A 407 10.74 41.05 31.18
N ALA A 408 10.07 41.91 31.95
CA ALA A 408 10.61 43.21 32.35
C ALA A 408 11.80 43.06 33.32
N SER A 409 12.82 43.87 33.11
CA SER A 409 13.91 44.13 34.07
C SER A 409 14.02 45.63 34.34
N PRO A 410 14.76 46.08 35.37
CA PRO A 410 14.90 47.51 35.69
C PRO A 410 15.34 48.39 34.51
N ASP A 411 16.11 47.81 33.58
CA ASP A 411 16.68 48.47 32.41
C ASP A 411 15.99 48.07 31.08
N ASN A 412 14.98 47.18 31.12
CA ASN A 412 14.37 46.60 29.92
C ASN A 412 12.84 46.47 30.05
N ARG A 413 12.08 47.41 29.46
CA ARG A 413 10.60 47.42 29.51
C ARG A 413 9.97 46.98 28.20
N CYS A 414 9.16 45.91 28.25
CA CYS A 414 8.39 45.44 27.10
C CYS A 414 7.37 46.48 26.65
N THR A 415 7.13 46.57 25.34
CA THR A 415 6.10 47.45 24.77
C THR A 415 4.96 46.58 24.25
N ILE A 416 3.71 46.86 24.65
CA ILE A 416 2.52 46.20 24.09
C ILE A 416 1.91 47.13 23.03
N VAL A 417 1.74 46.63 21.81
CA VAL A 417 1.17 47.37 20.68
C VAL A 417 0.12 46.53 19.98
N ASP A 418 -0.90 47.17 19.39
CA ASP A 418 -1.82 46.46 18.52
C ASP A 418 -1.28 46.36 17.08
N THR A 419 -1.71 45.34 16.35
CA THR A 419 -1.16 45.00 15.03
C THR A 419 -1.37 46.11 13.97
N PHE A 420 -2.42 46.92 14.10
CA PHE A 420 -2.67 48.04 13.18
C PHE A 420 -1.84 49.28 13.52
N SER A 421 -1.38 49.40 14.76
CA SER A 421 -0.47 50.46 15.21
C SER A 421 1.00 50.18 14.95
N VAL A 422 1.37 48.97 14.50
CA VAL A 422 2.74 48.66 14.08
C VAL A 422 3.01 49.28 12.71
N THR A 423 3.55 50.50 12.72
CA THR A 423 3.84 51.28 11.51
C THR A 423 5.34 51.57 11.41
N HIS A 424 5.78 52.22 10.34
CA HIS A 424 7.17 52.67 10.17
C HIS A 424 7.69 53.62 11.27
N HIS A 425 6.82 54.09 12.17
CA HIS A 425 7.19 54.88 13.35
C HIS A 425 7.45 54.03 14.60
N THR A 426 7.13 52.73 14.55
CA THR A 426 7.40 51.77 15.64
C THR A 426 8.86 51.32 15.55
N ASP A 427 9.64 51.60 16.60
CA ASP A 427 11.03 51.15 16.71
C ASP A 427 11.08 49.65 17.00
N LEU A 428 11.41 48.86 15.97
CA LEU A 428 11.53 47.40 16.02
C LEU A 428 12.97 46.92 15.78
N GLU A 429 13.90 47.82 15.47
CA GLU A 429 15.25 47.45 15.05
C GLU A 429 15.98 46.70 16.17
N GLY A 430 16.46 45.49 15.86
CA GLY A 430 17.10 44.62 16.86
C GLY A 430 16.18 44.05 17.95
N LYS A 431 14.87 44.37 17.94
CA LYS A 431 13.88 43.86 18.91
C LYS A 431 13.23 42.57 18.42
N ILE A 432 12.83 41.75 19.39
CA ILE A 432 12.02 40.54 19.15
C ILE A 432 10.55 40.91 19.26
N CYS A 433 9.75 40.52 18.28
CA CYS A 433 8.29 40.72 18.27
C CYS A 433 7.57 39.44 18.67
N ILE A 434 6.75 39.47 19.72
CA ILE A 434 5.92 38.33 20.15
C ILE A 434 4.47 38.63 19.77
N ILE A 435 3.93 37.91 18.79
CA ILE A 435 2.58 38.14 18.25
C ILE A 435 1.61 37.14 18.89
N ILE A 436 0.56 37.62 19.55
CA ILE A 436 -0.43 36.76 20.24
C ILE A 436 -1.70 36.64 19.40
N ASP A 437 -1.76 35.62 18.55
CA ASP A 437 -2.77 35.32 17.52
C ASP A 437 -3.60 34.05 17.84
N ILE A 438 -4.15 33.97 19.05
CA ILE A 438 -4.70 32.71 19.61
C ILE A 438 -6.21 32.56 19.45
N GLN A 439 -6.93 33.61 19.03
CA GLN A 439 -8.39 33.63 18.93
C GLN A 439 -8.84 34.43 17.71
N GLY A 440 -9.16 33.73 16.62
CA GLY A 440 -9.48 34.32 15.31
C GLY A 440 -8.23 34.93 14.68
N SER A 441 -7.67 34.27 13.67
CA SER A 441 -6.37 34.71 13.13
C SER A 441 -6.42 36.15 12.62
N ILE A 442 -5.45 36.96 13.01
CA ILE A 442 -5.24 38.33 12.49
C ILE A 442 -5.15 38.31 10.95
N LEU A 443 -4.71 37.19 10.35
CA LEU A 443 -4.59 37.01 8.90
C LEU A 443 -5.91 36.72 8.18
N SER A 444 -6.99 36.39 8.91
CA SER A 444 -8.29 36.03 8.31
C SER A 444 -9.00 37.19 7.61
N CYS A 445 -8.69 38.43 8.00
CA CYS A 445 -9.27 39.66 7.48
C CYS A 445 -8.19 40.59 6.89
N MET A 446 -7.44 40.08 5.90
CA MET A 446 -6.31 40.80 5.32
C MET A 446 -6.72 42.08 4.58
N SER A 447 -6.17 43.23 5.00
CA SER A 447 -6.29 44.53 4.32
C SER A 447 -4.93 45.01 3.80
N ASN A 448 -4.93 46.02 2.92
CA ASN A 448 -3.68 46.62 2.40
C ASN A 448 -2.81 47.19 3.54
N ASP A 449 -3.42 47.82 4.54
CA ASP A 449 -2.71 48.40 5.68
C ASP A 449 -2.11 47.30 6.57
N LEU A 450 -2.88 46.24 6.85
CA LEU A 450 -2.39 45.10 7.62
C LEU A 450 -1.24 44.36 6.91
N MET A 451 -1.33 44.20 5.58
CA MET A 451 -0.24 43.66 4.78
C MET A 451 1.03 44.51 4.90
N ALA A 452 0.92 45.84 4.78
CA ALA A 452 2.05 46.74 4.92
C ALA A 452 2.70 46.65 6.32
N ASN A 453 1.88 46.53 7.37
CA ASN A 453 2.36 46.38 8.75
C ASN A 453 3.07 45.03 8.97
N ILE A 454 2.54 43.92 8.44
CA ILE A 454 3.18 42.60 8.49
C ILE A 454 4.51 42.61 7.72
N GLN A 455 4.56 43.27 6.55
CA GLN A 455 5.80 43.45 5.78
C GLN A 455 6.83 44.27 6.54
N TYR A 456 6.41 45.31 7.27
CA TYR A 456 7.30 46.10 8.12
C TYR A 456 7.83 45.28 9.31
N LEU A 457 6.96 44.56 10.01
CA LEU A 457 7.33 43.61 11.09
C LEU A 457 8.44 42.66 10.62
N HIS A 458 8.25 42.01 9.48
CA HIS A 458 9.21 41.06 8.92
C HIS A 458 10.54 41.69 8.48
N LYS A 459 10.55 42.96 8.06
CA LYS A 459 11.76 43.65 7.57
C LYS A 459 12.58 44.28 8.68
N SER A 460 11.93 44.72 9.76
CA SER A 460 12.53 45.64 10.74
C SER A 460 12.87 44.98 12.07
N CYS A 461 12.21 43.88 12.46
CA CYS A 461 12.51 43.21 13.72
C CYS A 461 13.69 42.25 13.63
N GLY A 462 14.38 42.04 14.76
CA GLY A 462 15.45 41.04 14.91
C GLY A 462 14.91 39.61 14.91
N GLY A 463 13.63 39.41 15.25
CA GLY A 463 12.94 38.14 15.11
C GLY A 463 11.48 38.18 15.56
N ILE A 464 10.69 37.21 15.12
CA ILE A 464 9.26 37.10 15.37
C ILE A 464 8.97 35.76 16.05
N LEU A 465 8.21 35.79 17.15
CA LEU A 465 7.57 34.63 17.75
C LEU A 465 6.06 34.77 17.60
N TRP A 466 5.47 33.98 16.70
CA TRP A 466 4.05 34.01 16.37
C TRP A 466 3.28 32.93 17.15
N VAL A 467 2.57 33.36 18.19
CA VAL A 467 1.73 32.50 19.03
C VAL A 467 0.37 32.37 18.37
N ARG A 468 -0.05 31.17 17.98
CA ARG A 468 -1.27 30.88 17.23
C ARG A 468 -2.21 29.93 17.97
N GLY A 469 -3.49 29.98 17.63
CA GLY A 469 -4.51 29.04 18.13
C GLY A 469 -4.48 27.67 17.47
N ASP A 470 -5.31 26.77 18.00
CA ASP A 470 -5.49 25.38 17.55
C ASP A 470 -6.18 25.31 16.17
N ASP A 471 -5.48 24.79 15.15
CA ASP A 471 -6.05 24.66 13.80
C ASP A 471 -7.12 23.58 13.66
N GLN A 472 -7.22 22.66 14.60
CA GLN A 472 -8.29 21.65 14.57
C GLN A 472 -9.65 22.28 14.89
N LEU A 473 -9.67 23.39 15.62
CA LEU A 473 -10.88 24.10 16.04
C LEU A 473 -11.16 25.33 15.18
N ASP A 474 -10.13 26.07 14.77
CA ASP A 474 -10.25 27.20 13.85
C ASP A 474 -9.27 27.04 12.68
N PRO A 475 -9.75 26.65 11.48
CA PRO A 475 -8.91 26.53 10.30
C PRO A 475 -8.14 27.81 9.95
N ASN A 476 -8.64 28.99 10.33
CA ASN A 476 -7.95 30.25 10.07
C ASN A 476 -6.66 30.40 10.89
N ALA A 477 -6.55 29.71 12.04
CA ALA A 477 -5.32 29.69 12.83
C ALA A 477 -4.13 29.09 12.04
N ALA A 478 -4.40 28.31 10.98
CA ALA A 478 -3.37 27.78 10.10
C ALA A 478 -2.84 28.78 9.06
N LEU A 479 -3.47 29.96 8.86
CA LEU A 479 -3.10 30.91 7.79
C LEU A 479 -1.63 31.36 7.86
N ILE A 480 -1.08 31.49 9.07
CA ILE A 480 0.34 31.83 9.29
C ILE A 480 1.29 30.79 8.66
N THR A 481 0.86 29.53 8.56
CA THR A 481 1.59 28.48 7.85
C THR A 481 1.78 28.82 6.37
N GLY A 482 0.74 29.36 5.73
CA GLY A 482 0.79 29.80 4.34
C GLY A 482 1.75 30.98 4.17
N LEU A 483 1.64 31.98 5.06
CA LEU A 483 2.49 33.17 5.04
C LEU A 483 3.98 32.82 5.23
N ILE A 484 4.32 31.95 6.19
CA ILE A 484 5.69 31.47 6.43
C ILE A 484 6.30 30.85 5.17
N ARG A 485 5.51 30.05 4.46
CA ARG A 485 5.94 29.44 3.21
C ARG A 485 6.22 30.50 2.17
N THR A 486 5.31 31.45 1.96
CA THR A 486 5.50 32.54 0.99
C THR A 486 6.75 33.36 1.31
N VAL A 487 6.91 33.80 2.56
CA VAL A 487 8.09 34.56 3.00
C VAL A 487 9.38 33.76 2.82
N GLY A 488 9.35 32.44 3.06
CA GLY A 488 10.52 31.57 2.87
C GLY A 488 10.88 31.27 1.43
N TRP A 489 9.96 31.46 0.48
CA TRP A 489 10.27 31.38 -0.94
C TRP A 489 10.81 32.71 -1.47
N GLU A 490 10.41 33.84 -0.88
CA GLU A 490 10.83 35.18 -1.31
C GLU A 490 12.17 35.63 -0.70
N GLN A 491 12.45 35.26 0.54
CA GLN A 491 13.75 35.40 1.18
C GLN A 491 14.45 34.04 1.16
N ASP A 492 15.77 33.96 0.96
CA ASP A 492 16.49 32.69 1.12
C ASP A 492 16.08 32.09 2.48
N PHE A 493 15.45 30.89 2.48
CA PHE A 493 14.85 30.22 3.65
C PHE A 493 15.80 30.19 4.86
N ARG A 494 17.09 30.32 4.56
CA ARG A 494 18.22 30.46 5.44
C ARG A 494 18.36 31.76 6.24
N GLN A 495 17.44 32.70 6.12
CA GLN A 495 17.47 33.99 6.83
C GLN A 495 16.18 34.26 7.60
N GLN A 496 15.33 33.25 7.81
CA GLN A 496 14.07 33.43 8.53
C GLN A 496 14.30 33.56 10.04
N ASN A 497 13.94 34.71 10.60
CA ASN A 497 13.86 34.94 12.05
C ASN A 497 12.40 34.86 12.51
N LEU A 498 11.69 33.77 12.19
CA LEU A 498 10.28 33.57 12.56
C LEU A 498 10.04 32.18 13.16
N LEU A 499 9.55 32.14 14.40
CA LEU A 499 9.14 30.96 15.16
C LEU A 499 7.63 30.98 15.37
N THR A 500 6.98 29.82 15.39
CA THR A 500 5.55 29.70 15.74
C THR A 500 5.36 28.97 17.07
N LEU A 501 4.34 29.32 17.83
CA LEU A 501 3.92 28.55 19.01
C LEU A 501 2.43 28.28 18.89
N GLU A 502 2.03 27.02 18.77
CA GLU A 502 0.63 26.65 18.79
C GLU A 502 0.16 26.41 20.22
N ILE A 503 -1.00 26.97 20.56
CA ILE A 503 -1.69 26.69 21.82
C ILE A 503 -2.86 25.77 21.51
N CYS A 504 -2.69 24.49 21.81
CA CYS A 504 -3.78 23.52 21.71
C CYS A 504 -4.87 23.79 22.76
N HIS A 505 -6.08 23.32 22.51
CA HIS A 505 -7.18 23.49 23.45
C HIS A 505 -6.88 22.86 24.82
N GLY A 506 -7.20 23.58 25.91
CA GLY A 506 -7.12 23.05 27.29
C GLY A 506 -5.97 23.61 28.15
N HIS A 507 -5.06 24.40 27.59
CA HIS A 507 -3.97 25.05 28.33
C HIS A 507 -4.40 26.34 29.01
N ASN A 508 -3.91 26.57 30.23
CA ASN A 508 -4.13 27.82 30.96
C ASN A 508 -3.09 28.90 30.60
N ALA A 509 -3.40 30.17 30.90
CA ALA A 509 -2.53 31.30 30.56
C ALA A 509 -1.14 31.21 31.22
N GLN A 510 -1.02 30.67 32.44
CA GLN A 510 0.25 30.55 33.16
C GLN A 510 1.22 29.58 32.47
N GLU A 511 0.72 28.42 32.01
CA GLU A 511 1.50 27.45 31.25
C GLU A 511 2.04 28.06 29.94
N VAL A 512 1.19 28.78 29.21
CA VAL A 512 1.56 29.48 27.97
C VAL A 512 2.68 30.49 28.24
N ILE A 513 2.53 31.29 29.30
CA ILE A 513 3.51 32.31 29.70
C ILE A 513 4.86 31.68 30.09
N GLN A 514 4.84 30.56 30.84
CA GLN A 514 6.06 29.84 31.21
C GLN A 514 6.80 29.31 29.98
N ARG A 515 6.08 28.76 29.00
CA ARG A 515 6.66 28.28 27.74
C ARG A 515 7.22 29.42 26.89
N LEU A 516 6.49 30.53 26.77
CA LEU A 516 6.95 31.72 26.04
C LEU A 516 8.25 32.29 26.61
N LYS A 517 8.38 32.35 27.94
CA LYS A 517 9.63 32.76 28.59
C LYS A 517 10.78 31.81 28.27
N ARG A 518 10.53 30.50 28.32
CA ARG A 518 11.55 29.49 28.02
C ARG A 518 12.02 29.58 26.57
N ILE A 519 11.12 29.75 25.61
CA ILE A 519 11.45 29.95 24.19
C ILE A 519 12.29 31.22 24.02
N TYR A 520 11.85 32.33 24.62
CA TYR A 520 12.58 33.59 24.59
C TYR A 520 13.99 33.49 25.20
N GLN A 521 14.15 32.74 26.30
CA GLN A 521 15.44 32.54 26.97
C GLN A 521 16.36 31.54 26.25
N HIS A 522 15.82 30.46 25.68
CA HIS A 522 16.58 29.39 25.04
C HIS A 522 17.04 29.78 23.63
N GLU A 523 16.12 30.25 22.78
CA GLU A 523 16.39 30.49 21.36
C GLU A 523 17.18 31.77 21.10
N LEU A 524 17.09 32.76 22.01
CA LEU A 524 17.52 34.13 21.72
C LEU A 524 18.50 34.72 22.75
N HIS A 525 18.84 34.00 23.83
CA HIS A 525 19.89 34.41 24.79
C HIS A 525 21.07 33.44 24.94
N GLN A 526 20.97 32.16 24.57
CA GLN A 526 22.05 31.17 24.80
C GLN A 526 22.81 30.70 23.55
N ASN A 527 22.29 30.89 22.34
CA ASN A 527 22.92 30.42 21.10
C ASN A 527 23.42 31.57 20.22
N ALA A 528 24.74 31.66 20.04
CA ALA A 528 25.40 32.51 19.05
C ALA A 528 25.85 31.74 17.80
N SER A 529 25.23 30.58 17.54
CA SER A 529 25.31 29.90 16.24
C SER A 529 23.96 30.07 15.57
N PRO A 530 23.90 30.51 14.29
CA PRO A 530 22.64 30.66 13.59
C PRO A 530 21.92 29.32 13.62
N LEU A 531 20.65 29.32 14.07
CA LEU A 531 19.74 28.18 13.91
C LEU A 531 20.00 27.56 12.53
N PRO A 532 20.08 26.21 12.40
CA PRO A 532 20.09 25.63 11.09
C PRO A 532 18.86 26.17 10.36
N LYS A 533 19.18 26.67 9.20
CA LYS A 533 18.55 27.76 8.48
C LYS A 533 17.22 27.35 7.81
N ARG A 534 16.38 26.59 8.55
CA ARG A 534 15.20 25.85 8.09
C ARG A 534 14.12 25.57 9.15
N THR A 535 14.25 26.01 10.40
CA THR A 535 13.36 25.50 11.46
C THR A 535 12.16 26.42 11.73
N THR A 536 10.98 26.02 11.28
CA THR A 536 9.71 26.46 11.89
C THR A 536 9.39 25.50 13.04
N ALA A 537 9.63 25.89 14.28
CA ALA A 537 9.22 25.11 15.44
C ALA A 537 7.72 25.32 15.69
N THR A 538 6.97 24.25 15.97
CA THR A 538 5.60 24.32 16.51
C THR A 538 5.48 23.29 17.60
N LEU A 539 5.20 23.73 18.83
CA LEU A 539 4.93 22.84 19.95
C LEU A 539 3.46 22.41 19.90
N LYS A 540 3.17 21.17 19.48
CA LYS A 540 1.82 20.58 19.51
C LYS A 540 1.61 19.73 20.76
N ILE A 541 0.41 19.81 21.33
CA ILE A 541 -0.05 19.01 22.48
C ILE A 541 -1.16 18.07 21.98
N PRO A 542 -1.08 16.75 22.18
CA PRO A 542 -1.74 15.78 21.29
C PRO A 542 -3.22 15.44 21.60
N GLY A 543 -4.04 15.30 20.54
CA GLY A 543 -5.42 14.76 20.52
C GLY A 543 -5.86 14.32 19.10
N SER A 544 -6.72 13.28 18.97
CA SER A 544 -7.04 12.52 17.72
C SER A 544 -8.43 12.81 17.12
N PHE A 545 -8.71 12.54 15.81
CA PHE A 545 -9.99 11.97 15.26
C PHE A 545 -10.01 11.64 13.73
N ASN A 546 -11.02 10.86 13.30
CA ASN A 546 -11.32 10.17 11.99
C ASN A 546 -12.40 10.86 11.09
N GLY A 547 -12.55 10.49 9.79
CA GLY A 547 -13.84 10.61 9.03
C GLY A 547 -13.82 10.60 7.48
N GLN A 548 -14.79 9.90 6.82
CA GLN A 548 -14.94 9.46 5.40
C GLN A 548 -15.68 10.42 4.40
N GLN A 549 -15.74 10.09 3.08
CA GLN A 549 -16.52 10.80 2.01
C GLN A 549 -17.12 9.90 0.88
N ILE A 550 -18.19 10.37 0.19
CA ILE A 550 -18.96 9.73 -0.94
C ILE A 550 -18.94 10.63 -2.22
N CYS A 551 -19.13 10.05 -3.43
CA CYS A 551 -19.05 10.76 -4.74
C CYS A 551 -19.97 10.17 -5.87
N PRO A 552 -20.03 10.72 -7.12
CA PRO A 552 -21.25 11.33 -7.69
C PRO A 552 -21.53 10.99 -9.19
N ASP A 553 -22.55 10.20 -9.54
CA ASP A 553 -23.00 10.09 -10.95
C ASP A 553 -24.50 9.75 -11.10
N GLY A 554 -25.28 10.67 -11.66
CA GLY A 554 -26.75 10.67 -11.62
C GLY A 554 -27.49 9.66 -12.51
N SER A 555 -26.94 8.47 -12.81
CA SER A 555 -27.62 7.47 -13.66
C SER A 555 -28.26 6.33 -12.84
N ARG A 556 -29.59 6.33 -12.69
CA ARG A 556 -30.32 5.35 -11.86
C ARG A 556 -30.54 4.01 -12.59
N LYS A 557 -29.58 3.09 -12.46
CA LYS A 557 -29.75 1.64 -12.64
C LYS A 557 -29.97 0.97 -11.28
N HIS A 558 -30.57 -0.22 -11.24
CA HIS A 558 -30.90 -0.94 -9.99
C HIS A 558 -29.65 -1.20 -9.16
N THR A 559 -29.72 -0.93 -7.85
CA THR A 559 -28.54 -1.03 -6.98
C THR A 559 -28.86 -1.85 -5.72
N PRO A 560 -28.78 -3.18 -5.67
CA PRO A 560 -28.79 -3.89 -4.40
C PRO A 560 -27.72 -3.37 -3.43
N ARG A 561 -28.11 -3.14 -2.17
CA ARG A 561 -27.16 -3.02 -1.06
C ARG A 561 -26.67 -4.42 -0.73
N VAL A 562 -25.41 -4.68 -1.03
CA VAL A 562 -24.79 -6.00 -0.86
C VAL A 562 -24.67 -6.27 0.63
N HIS A 563 -25.23 -7.40 1.05
CA HIS A 563 -25.14 -7.89 2.42
C HIS A 563 -24.04 -8.93 2.54
N ALA A 564 -23.97 -9.82 1.55
CA ALA A 564 -22.97 -10.87 1.52
C ALA A 564 -22.62 -11.25 0.06
N THR A 565 -21.36 -11.62 -0.16
CA THR A 565 -20.82 -11.94 -1.49
C THR A 565 -20.19 -13.32 -1.48
N GLY A 566 -20.55 -14.17 -2.45
CA GLY A 566 -19.94 -15.49 -2.61
C GLY A 566 -18.56 -15.38 -3.27
N LEU A 567 -17.55 -15.94 -2.61
CA LEU A 567 -16.20 -16.08 -3.19
C LEU A 567 -16.15 -17.36 -4.04
N ASN A 568 -15.63 -17.25 -5.26
CA ASN A 568 -15.53 -18.34 -6.23
C ASN A 568 -14.08 -18.53 -6.70
N PHE A 569 -13.76 -19.72 -7.21
CA PHE A 569 -12.41 -20.00 -7.72
C PHE A 569 -12.00 -19.08 -8.86
N LEU A 570 -12.99 -18.62 -9.67
CA LEU A 570 -12.77 -17.62 -10.71
C LEU A 570 -12.23 -16.30 -10.13
N ASP A 571 -12.71 -15.86 -8.96
CA ASP A 571 -12.24 -14.61 -8.33
C ASP A 571 -10.76 -14.71 -7.94
N VAL A 572 -10.37 -15.87 -7.40
CA VAL A 572 -8.98 -16.16 -7.01
C VAL A 572 -8.07 -16.21 -8.24
N MET A 573 -8.47 -16.96 -9.28
CA MET A 573 -7.73 -17.02 -10.53
C MET A 573 -7.60 -15.66 -11.20
N SER A 574 -8.62 -14.81 -11.08
CA SER A 574 -8.61 -13.45 -11.62
C SER A 574 -7.68 -12.55 -10.81
N ALA A 575 -7.69 -12.65 -9.48
CA ALA A 575 -6.79 -11.91 -8.61
C ALA A 575 -5.32 -12.33 -8.78
N MET A 576 -5.05 -13.60 -9.10
CA MET A 576 -3.72 -14.10 -9.49
C MET A 576 -3.37 -13.77 -10.96
N GLY A 577 -4.30 -13.16 -11.71
CA GLY A 577 -4.11 -12.79 -13.10
C GLY A 577 -4.02 -13.96 -14.09
N GLU A 578 -4.42 -15.16 -13.68
CA GLU A 578 -4.52 -16.33 -14.55
C GLU A 578 -5.73 -16.25 -15.49
N VAL A 579 -6.81 -15.57 -15.08
CA VAL A 579 -8.04 -15.45 -15.88
C VAL A 579 -8.35 -14.01 -16.31
N PRO A 580 -8.77 -13.81 -17.58
CA PRO A 580 -9.23 -12.54 -18.10
C PRO A 580 -10.48 -11.89 -17.54
N THR A 581 -10.30 -11.05 -16.51
CA THR A 581 -11.32 -10.08 -16.05
C THR A 581 -10.71 -8.97 -15.19
N THR A 582 -11.39 -7.82 -15.13
CA THR A 582 -11.13 -6.71 -14.19
C THR A 582 -12.20 -6.60 -13.10
N LYS A 583 -13.19 -7.51 -13.08
CA LYS A 583 -14.35 -7.48 -12.18
C LYS A 583 -14.35 -8.72 -11.30
N LEU A 584 -14.27 -8.51 -9.99
CA LEU A 584 -14.30 -9.56 -8.97
C LEU A 584 -15.69 -9.65 -8.32
N GLY A 585 -16.05 -10.86 -7.89
CA GLY A 585 -17.34 -11.17 -7.31
C GLY A 585 -18.38 -11.43 -8.41
N GLY A 586 -18.71 -12.70 -8.63
CA GLY A 586 -19.71 -13.11 -9.62
C GLY A 586 -21.13 -13.28 -9.08
N GLU A 587 -21.30 -13.31 -7.76
CA GLU A 587 -22.60 -13.52 -7.10
C GLU A 587 -22.69 -12.78 -5.78
N ALA A 588 -23.88 -12.41 -5.34
CA ALA A 588 -24.13 -11.79 -4.04
C ALA A 588 -25.56 -12.01 -3.57
N SER A 589 -25.81 -11.66 -2.31
CA SER A 589 -27.14 -11.43 -1.76
C SER A 589 -27.23 -10.00 -1.23
N GLY A 590 -28.45 -9.46 -1.20
CA GLY A 590 -28.67 -8.12 -0.69
C GLY A 590 -30.14 -7.73 -0.66
N ILE A 591 -30.35 -6.44 -0.39
CA ILE A 591 -31.68 -5.84 -0.36
C ILE A 591 -31.81 -4.89 -1.54
N VAL A 592 -32.92 -4.98 -2.27
CA VAL A 592 -33.23 -4.10 -3.39
C VAL A 592 -33.39 -2.66 -2.89
N THR A 593 -32.60 -1.73 -3.43
CA THR A 593 -32.78 -0.27 -3.22
C THR A 593 -33.63 0.32 -4.37
N PRO A 594 -33.75 1.65 -4.60
CA PRO A 594 -34.60 2.18 -5.66
C PRO A 594 -34.42 1.47 -7.02
N VAL A 595 -35.53 1.06 -7.61
CA VAL A 595 -35.58 0.39 -8.91
C VAL A 595 -35.87 1.37 -10.04
N GLY A 596 -35.29 1.15 -11.21
CA GLY A 596 -35.68 1.83 -12.45
C GLY A 596 -37.11 1.49 -12.91
N PRO A 597 -37.74 2.34 -13.73
CA PRO A 597 -39.17 2.28 -14.06
C PRO A 597 -39.61 1.03 -14.85
N ASN A 598 -38.66 0.32 -15.47
CA ASN A 598 -38.96 -0.86 -16.29
C ASN A 598 -38.92 -2.19 -15.53
N VAL A 599 -38.67 -2.18 -14.22
CA VAL A 599 -38.66 -3.40 -13.38
C VAL A 599 -40.04 -3.73 -12.85
N LYS A 600 -40.43 -4.99 -12.98
CA LYS A 600 -41.78 -5.49 -12.69
C LYS A 600 -41.82 -6.60 -11.64
N ARG A 601 -40.79 -7.44 -11.57
CA ARG A 601 -40.66 -8.64 -10.71
C ARG A 601 -40.08 -8.33 -9.33
N LEU A 602 -39.34 -7.23 -9.16
CA LEU A 602 -38.62 -6.90 -7.92
C LEU A 602 -39.14 -5.60 -7.31
N ARG A 603 -39.23 -5.55 -5.97
CA ARG A 603 -39.66 -4.35 -5.23
C ARG A 603 -38.57 -3.85 -4.29
N PRO A 604 -38.46 -2.52 -4.07
CA PRO A 604 -37.60 -1.98 -3.02
C PRO A 604 -37.87 -2.63 -1.66
N GLY A 605 -36.82 -2.92 -0.90
CA GLY A 605 -36.89 -3.62 0.39
C GLY A 605 -36.91 -5.14 0.31
N GLN A 606 -37.04 -5.72 -0.89
CA GLN A 606 -37.04 -7.17 -1.08
C GLN A 606 -35.63 -7.76 -0.96
N GLY A 607 -35.51 -8.89 -0.26
CA GLY A 607 -34.28 -9.70 -0.26
C GLY A 607 -34.10 -10.42 -1.59
N ILE A 608 -32.92 -10.27 -2.20
CA ILE A 608 -32.60 -10.90 -3.48
C ILE A 608 -31.22 -11.53 -3.47
N ALA A 609 -31.08 -12.58 -4.26
CA ALA A 609 -29.80 -13.14 -4.65
C ALA A 609 -29.53 -12.75 -6.10
N VAL A 610 -28.28 -12.42 -6.39
CA VAL A 610 -27.88 -11.83 -7.65
C VAL A 610 -26.74 -12.63 -8.24
N LEU A 611 -26.89 -13.00 -9.51
CA LEU A 611 -25.82 -13.44 -10.37
C LEU A 611 -25.32 -12.22 -11.15
N SER A 612 -24.18 -11.64 -10.76
CA SER A 612 -23.69 -10.38 -11.35
C SER A 612 -22.25 -10.49 -11.86
N VAL A 613 -22.10 -11.23 -12.94
CA VAL A 613 -20.80 -11.42 -13.61
C VAL A 613 -20.31 -10.13 -14.28
N CYS A 614 -21.22 -9.24 -14.69
CA CYS A 614 -20.88 -8.10 -15.56
C CYS A 614 -20.46 -6.82 -14.82
N THR A 615 -20.71 -6.69 -13.51
CA THR A 615 -20.42 -5.47 -12.74
C THR A 615 -19.52 -5.69 -11.54
N GLY A 616 -19.30 -6.95 -11.13
CA GLY A 616 -18.62 -7.30 -9.89
C GLY A 616 -19.54 -7.15 -8.68
N THR A 617 -19.31 -7.93 -7.62
CA THR A 617 -20.11 -7.90 -6.39
C THR A 617 -19.29 -7.62 -5.13
N PHE A 618 -17.98 -7.38 -5.26
CA PHE A 618 -17.14 -6.84 -4.18
C PHE A 618 -17.28 -5.33 -4.06
N GLN A 619 -18.46 -4.89 -3.67
CA GLN A 619 -18.82 -3.49 -3.47
C GLN A 619 -20.03 -3.41 -2.54
N THR A 620 -20.18 -2.32 -1.80
CA THR A 620 -21.33 -2.11 -0.90
C THR A 620 -22.64 -1.94 -1.67
N LEU A 621 -22.56 -1.46 -2.91
CA LEU A 621 -23.67 -1.21 -3.82
C LEU A 621 -23.35 -1.82 -5.19
N ALA A 622 -24.00 -2.93 -5.54
CA ALA A 622 -23.80 -3.58 -6.84
C ALA A 622 -24.92 -3.24 -7.80
N ARG A 623 -24.66 -3.10 -9.11
CA ARG A 623 -25.71 -2.89 -10.13
C ARG A 623 -26.00 -4.18 -10.89
N THR A 624 -27.28 -4.51 -11.10
CA THR A 624 -27.70 -5.74 -11.82
C THR A 624 -28.94 -5.55 -12.70
N VAL A 625 -29.23 -6.54 -13.55
CA VAL A 625 -30.44 -6.63 -14.38
C VAL A 625 -31.45 -7.58 -13.74
N GLU A 626 -32.75 -7.31 -13.94
CA GLU A 626 -33.85 -8.08 -13.31
C GLU A 626 -33.79 -9.59 -13.60
N LYS A 627 -33.40 -9.97 -14.83
CA LYS A 627 -33.28 -11.38 -15.24
C LYS A 627 -32.11 -12.13 -14.58
N ALA A 628 -31.20 -11.41 -13.95
CA ALA A 628 -30.03 -11.96 -13.26
C ALA A 628 -30.18 -11.94 -11.74
N ALA A 629 -31.40 -11.70 -11.25
CA ALA A 629 -31.73 -11.65 -9.83
C ALA A 629 -32.90 -12.58 -9.51
N ILE A 630 -32.82 -13.26 -8.37
CA ILE A 630 -33.87 -14.12 -7.84
C ILE A 630 -34.36 -13.55 -6.51
N ALA A 631 -35.68 -13.53 -6.34
CA ALA A 631 -36.32 -13.24 -5.07
C ALA A 631 -36.01 -14.34 -4.04
N ILE A 632 -35.48 -13.94 -2.90
CA ILE A 632 -35.20 -14.87 -1.81
C ILE A 632 -36.52 -15.24 -1.11
N LEU A 633 -36.70 -16.53 -0.81
CA LEU A 633 -37.82 -17.02 0.01
C LEU A 633 -37.60 -16.58 1.46
N GLU A 634 -38.66 -16.24 2.20
CA GLU A 634 -38.57 -15.77 3.59
C GLU A 634 -37.84 -16.76 4.52
N THR A 635 -37.81 -18.04 4.17
CA THR A 635 -37.14 -19.12 4.91
C THR A 635 -35.62 -19.14 4.73
N MET A 636 -35.05 -18.32 3.84
CA MET A 636 -33.64 -18.34 3.47
C MET A 636 -32.88 -17.14 4.03
N SER A 637 -31.73 -17.40 4.67
CA SER A 637 -30.80 -16.34 5.12
C SER A 637 -30.05 -15.74 3.94
N LEU A 638 -29.96 -14.40 3.87
CA LEU A 638 -29.17 -13.66 2.88
C LEU A 638 -27.75 -14.22 2.76
N GLN A 639 -27.09 -14.52 3.89
CA GLN A 639 -25.74 -15.07 3.90
C GLN A 639 -25.69 -16.39 3.11
N HIS A 640 -26.57 -17.34 3.39
CA HIS A 640 -26.60 -18.63 2.72
C HIS A 640 -26.90 -18.50 1.22
N VAL A 641 -27.81 -17.61 0.83
CA VAL A 641 -28.13 -17.42 -0.60
C VAL A 641 -27.03 -16.65 -1.35
N ALA A 642 -26.08 -16.00 -0.67
CA ALA A 642 -24.97 -15.34 -1.36
C ALA A 642 -24.06 -16.32 -2.13
N GLY A 643 -24.00 -17.59 -1.70
CA GLY A 643 -23.18 -18.63 -2.33
C GLY A 643 -23.92 -19.54 -3.32
N PHE A 644 -25.17 -19.20 -3.64
CA PHE A 644 -26.07 -19.99 -4.46
C PHE A 644 -26.05 -19.66 -5.97
N PRO A 645 -26.07 -18.38 -6.41
CA PRO A 645 -26.38 -18.00 -7.79
C PRO A 645 -25.44 -18.55 -8.88
N ILE A 646 -24.20 -18.91 -8.55
CA ILE A 646 -23.27 -19.54 -9.50
C ILE A 646 -23.34 -21.06 -9.43
N VAL A 647 -23.28 -21.62 -8.21
CA VAL A 647 -23.07 -23.06 -7.99
C VAL A 647 -24.19 -23.90 -8.60
N TYR A 648 -25.44 -23.63 -8.21
CA TYR A 648 -26.56 -24.49 -8.58
C TYR A 648 -27.00 -24.34 -10.04
N PRO A 649 -27.08 -23.11 -10.61
CA PRO A 649 -27.38 -22.97 -12.04
C PRO A 649 -26.31 -23.60 -12.94
N THR A 650 -25.03 -23.56 -12.52
CA THR A 650 -23.94 -24.28 -13.22
C THR A 650 -24.22 -25.78 -13.26
N VAL A 651 -24.54 -26.38 -12.11
CA VAL A 651 -24.81 -27.83 -11.99
C VAL A 651 -26.06 -28.22 -12.77
N PHE A 652 -27.14 -27.45 -12.65
CA PHE A 652 -28.38 -27.70 -13.36
C PHE A 652 -28.16 -27.65 -14.88
N HIS A 653 -27.44 -26.64 -15.38
CA HIS A 653 -27.04 -26.57 -16.78
C HIS A 653 -26.19 -27.78 -17.20
N CYS A 654 -25.16 -28.12 -16.42
CA CYS A 654 -24.23 -29.21 -16.74
C CYS A 654 -24.91 -30.58 -16.78
N LEU A 655 -25.69 -30.93 -15.75
CA LEU A 655 -26.23 -32.28 -15.61
C LEU A 655 -27.55 -32.48 -16.35
N VAL A 656 -28.43 -31.48 -16.36
CA VAL A 656 -29.77 -31.62 -16.96
C VAL A 656 -29.77 -31.24 -18.43
N GLN A 657 -29.12 -30.14 -18.82
CA GLN A 657 -29.17 -29.64 -20.20
C GLN A 657 -28.03 -30.19 -21.07
N ALA A 658 -26.79 -30.12 -20.58
CA ALA A 658 -25.62 -30.49 -21.36
C ALA A 658 -25.37 -32.00 -21.37
N ALA A 659 -25.31 -32.64 -20.19
CA ALA A 659 -25.10 -34.09 -20.08
C ALA A 659 -26.37 -34.90 -20.29
N GLN A 660 -27.55 -34.32 -19.99
CA GLN A 660 -28.83 -35.03 -19.94
C GLN A 660 -28.72 -36.33 -19.13
N LEU A 661 -28.19 -36.23 -17.91
CA LEU A 661 -27.94 -37.37 -17.02
C LEU A 661 -29.23 -38.14 -16.76
N LYS A 662 -29.18 -39.47 -16.90
CA LYS A 662 -30.31 -40.37 -16.73
C LYS A 662 -30.11 -41.25 -15.50
N LYS A 663 -31.23 -41.73 -14.97
CA LYS A 663 -31.25 -42.74 -13.91
C LYS A 663 -30.47 -43.98 -14.34
N GLY A 664 -29.60 -44.47 -13.47
CA GLY A 664 -28.79 -45.67 -13.69
C GLY A 664 -27.48 -45.43 -14.44
N GLU A 665 -27.26 -44.25 -15.03
CA GLU A 665 -25.96 -43.90 -15.61
C GLU A 665 -24.90 -43.66 -14.54
N SER A 666 -23.64 -43.88 -14.89
CA SER A 666 -22.48 -43.56 -14.07
C SER A 666 -22.01 -42.12 -14.29
N ILE A 667 -21.66 -41.42 -13.21
CA ILE A 667 -21.11 -40.06 -13.27
C ILE A 667 -19.86 -39.92 -12.41
N LEU A 668 -18.81 -39.31 -12.96
CA LEU A 668 -17.60 -38.92 -12.24
C LEU A 668 -17.61 -37.42 -11.95
N ILE A 669 -17.53 -37.05 -10.68
CA ILE A 669 -17.52 -35.65 -10.22
C ILE A 669 -16.15 -35.31 -9.63
N HIS A 670 -15.40 -34.46 -10.32
CA HIS A 670 -14.12 -33.97 -9.82
C HIS A 670 -14.27 -32.84 -8.79
N ALA A 671 -13.29 -32.75 -7.87
CA ALA A 671 -13.31 -31.80 -6.75
C ALA A 671 -14.65 -31.80 -5.98
N ALA A 672 -15.17 -33.00 -5.69
CA ALA A 672 -16.54 -33.20 -5.23
C ALA A 672 -16.87 -32.50 -3.90
N ALA A 673 -15.86 -32.25 -3.06
CA ALA A 673 -16.03 -31.55 -1.79
C ALA A 673 -16.17 -30.03 -1.91
N GLY A 674 -15.98 -29.44 -3.10
CA GLY A 674 -16.24 -28.01 -3.35
C GLY A 674 -17.73 -27.71 -3.58
N GLY A 675 -18.11 -26.43 -3.65
CA GLY A 675 -19.51 -26.02 -3.80
C GLY A 675 -20.23 -26.64 -5.00
N VAL A 676 -19.62 -26.57 -6.20
CA VAL A 676 -20.17 -27.20 -7.43
C VAL A 676 -20.25 -28.72 -7.29
N GLY A 677 -19.21 -29.34 -6.73
CA GLY A 677 -19.17 -30.79 -6.52
C GLY A 677 -20.31 -31.27 -5.62
N GLN A 678 -20.52 -30.62 -4.49
CA GLN A 678 -21.59 -30.97 -3.55
C GLN A 678 -22.99 -30.79 -4.14
N ALA A 679 -23.23 -29.69 -4.87
CA ALA A 679 -24.49 -29.49 -5.57
C ALA A 679 -24.70 -30.55 -6.68
N ALA A 680 -23.64 -30.96 -7.39
CA ALA A 680 -23.71 -32.05 -8.36
C ALA A 680 -24.04 -33.40 -7.71
N LEU A 681 -23.50 -33.70 -6.53
CA LEU A 681 -23.84 -34.90 -5.76
C LEU A 681 -25.33 -34.94 -5.41
N MET A 682 -25.89 -33.83 -4.90
CA MET A 682 -27.31 -33.73 -4.56
C MET A 682 -28.20 -34.06 -5.76
N LEU A 683 -27.91 -33.46 -6.91
CA LEU A 683 -28.71 -33.64 -8.12
C LEU A 683 -28.52 -35.02 -8.76
N ALA A 684 -27.30 -35.55 -8.80
CA ALA A 684 -27.01 -36.88 -9.33
C ALA A 684 -27.71 -37.98 -8.51
N ASN A 685 -27.69 -37.86 -7.17
CA ASN A 685 -28.40 -38.78 -6.29
C ASN A 685 -29.92 -38.70 -6.47
N HIS A 686 -30.46 -37.49 -6.64
CA HIS A 686 -31.89 -37.30 -6.92
C HIS A 686 -32.33 -37.94 -8.25
N ILE A 687 -31.50 -37.83 -9.29
CA ILE A 687 -31.73 -38.49 -10.59
C ILE A 687 -31.59 -40.02 -10.47
N GLY A 688 -30.79 -40.50 -9.52
CA GLY A 688 -30.50 -41.92 -9.32
C GLY A 688 -29.37 -42.42 -10.22
N ALA A 689 -28.34 -41.60 -10.43
CA ALA A 689 -27.10 -41.99 -11.09
C ALA A 689 -26.13 -42.68 -10.10
N ARG A 690 -25.24 -43.54 -10.60
CA ARG A 690 -24.12 -44.09 -9.82
C ARG A 690 -22.98 -43.08 -9.79
N VAL A 691 -22.59 -42.64 -8.59
CA VAL A 691 -21.63 -41.55 -8.43
C VAL A 691 -20.23 -42.07 -8.11
N PHE A 692 -19.25 -41.66 -8.92
CA PHE A 692 -17.83 -41.68 -8.61
C PHE A 692 -17.37 -40.25 -8.29
N ALA A 693 -16.48 -40.08 -7.32
CA ALA A 693 -16.04 -38.77 -6.87
C ALA A 693 -14.53 -38.71 -6.62
N THR A 694 -13.93 -37.54 -6.81
CA THR A 694 -12.52 -37.32 -6.42
C THR A 694 -12.36 -36.20 -5.40
N VAL A 695 -11.41 -36.36 -4.48
CA VAL A 695 -11.04 -35.38 -3.44
C VAL A 695 -9.54 -35.17 -3.33
N SER A 696 -9.13 -34.15 -2.57
CA SER A 696 -7.72 -33.83 -2.34
C SER A 696 -7.20 -34.24 -0.96
N SER A 697 -8.05 -34.70 -0.04
CA SER A 697 -7.67 -35.06 1.34
C SER A 697 -8.69 -35.97 2.01
N GLU A 698 -8.25 -36.70 3.04
CA GLU A 698 -9.10 -37.58 3.87
C GLU A 698 -10.21 -36.79 4.59
N SER A 699 -9.92 -35.57 5.03
CA SER A 699 -10.92 -34.67 5.62
C SER A 699 -12.06 -34.34 4.64
N LYS A 700 -11.76 -34.20 3.34
CA LYS A 700 -12.75 -33.96 2.30
C LYS A 700 -13.51 -35.22 1.92
N LYS A 701 -12.88 -36.40 1.99
CA LYS A 701 -13.54 -37.69 1.78
C LYS A 701 -14.72 -37.87 2.74
N LYS A 702 -14.56 -37.53 4.01
CA LYS A 702 -15.63 -37.60 5.03
C LYS A 702 -16.87 -36.80 4.65
N ILE A 703 -16.70 -35.64 4.01
CA ILE A 703 -17.82 -34.83 3.53
C ILE A 703 -18.66 -35.62 2.52
N LEU A 704 -18.05 -36.35 1.58
CA LEU A 704 -18.82 -37.05 0.55
C LEU A 704 -19.58 -38.27 1.08
N LEU A 705 -19.10 -38.89 2.16
CA LEU A 705 -19.84 -39.94 2.85
C LEU A 705 -21.18 -39.40 3.40
N GLU A 706 -21.21 -38.16 3.92
CA GLU A 706 -22.45 -37.50 4.37
C GLU A 706 -23.41 -37.17 3.22
N TYR A 707 -22.91 -37.13 1.99
CA TYR A 707 -23.69 -36.98 0.77
C TYR A 707 -24.12 -38.32 0.17
N GLY A 708 -23.83 -39.44 0.84
CA GLY A 708 -24.25 -40.78 0.42
C GLY A 708 -23.41 -41.40 -0.69
N VAL A 709 -22.19 -40.90 -0.93
CA VAL A 709 -21.23 -41.55 -1.83
C VAL A 709 -20.60 -42.74 -1.10
N HIS A 710 -20.56 -43.91 -1.73
CA HIS A 710 -19.90 -45.08 -1.15
C HIS A 710 -18.40 -44.87 -1.06
N GLU A 711 -17.79 -45.32 0.04
CA GLU A 711 -16.37 -45.09 0.30
C GLU A 711 -15.45 -45.61 -0.81
N GLU A 712 -15.82 -46.75 -1.40
CA GLU A 712 -15.11 -47.37 -2.52
C GLU A 712 -15.18 -46.54 -3.80
N ASP A 713 -16.23 -45.76 -4.02
CA ASP A 713 -16.40 -44.92 -5.21
C ASP A 713 -15.75 -43.51 -5.03
N ILE A 714 -14.95 -43.28 -3.98
CA ILE A 714 -14.24 -42.02 -3.71
C ILE A 714 -12.72 -42.19 -3.92
N PHE A 715 -12.14 -41.37 -4.80
CA PHE A 715 -10.72 -41.41 -5.15
C PHE A 715 -9.97 -40.11 -4.83
N TYR A 716 -8.64 -40.15 -4.93
CA TYR A 716 -7.78 -38.97 -4.75
C TYR A 716 -7.42 -38.33 -6.10
N SER A 717 -7.35 -36.99 -6.11
CA SER A 717 -7.14 -36.16 -7.32
C SER A 717 -5.77 -35.48 -7.40
N ARG A 718 -4.87 -35.78 -6.46
CA ARG A 718 -3.49 -35.23 -6.45
C ARG A 718 -2.54 -35.98 -7.38
N ASP A 719 -2.93 -37.17 -7.81
CA ASP A 719 -2.25 -37.98 -8.80
C ASP A 719 -3.31 -38.61 -9.74
N LEU A 720 -2.85 -39.36 -10.74
CA LEU A 720 -3.71 -39.98 -11.76
C LEU A 720 -4.18 -41.39 -11.39
N THR A 721 -3.96 -41.87 -10.16
CA THR A 721 -4.31 -43.25 -9.75
C THR A 721 -5.81 -43.51 -9.82
N PHE A 722 -6.65 -42.48 -9.66
CA PHE A 722 -8.10 -42.58 -9.79
C PHE A 722 -8.54 -43.17 -11.14
N THR A 723 -7.78 -42.94 -12.23
CA THR A 723 -8.12 -43.45 -13.56
C THR A 723 -8.15 -44.97 -13.58
N GLN A 724 -7.14 -45.62 -13.01
CA GLN A 724 -7.05 -47.08 -12.93
C GLN A 724 -8.16 -47.65 -12.06
N MET A 725 -8.43 -47.01 -10.92
CA MET A 725 -9.47 -47.47 -9.98
C MET A 725 -10.87 -47.36 -10.59
N ILE A 726 -11.17 -46.27 -11.30
CA ILE A 726 -12.43 -46.10 -12.03
C ILE A 726 -12.58 -47.16 -13.11
N MET A 727 -11.54 -47.39 -13.90
CA MET A 727 -11.60 -48.43 -14.93
C MET A 727 -11.82 -49.81 -14.32
N GLN A 728 -11.20 -50.13 -13.17
CA GLN A 728 -11.47 -51.39 -12.47
C GLN A 728 -12.93 -51.48 -11.98
N GLN A 729 -13.46 -50.44 -11.33
CA GLN A 729 -14.83 -50.44 -10.78
C GLN A 729 -15.94 -50.39 -11.83
N THR A 730 -15.59 -49.97 -13.05
CA THR A 730 -16.47 -49.95 -14.21
C THR A 730 -16.27 -51.18 -15.11
N ASN A 731 -15.50 -52.19 -14.67
CA ASN A 731 -15.14 -53.38 -15.46
C ASN A 731 -14.56 -53.01 -16.84
N HIS A 732 -13.72 -51.99 -16.86
CA HIS A 732 -13.12 -51.34 -18.03
C HIS A 732 -14.12 -50.72 -19.02
N GLY A 733 -15.37 -50.51 -18.60
CA GLY A 733 -16.40 -49.86 -19.39
C GLY A 733 -16.32 -48.33 -19.40
N GLY A 734 -15.62 -47.71 -18.46
CA GLY A 734 -15.53 -46.25 -18.32
C GLY A 734 -16.79 -45.65 -17.68
N VAL A 735 -16.90 -44.32 -17.75
CA VAL A 735 -17.99 -43.54 -17.12
C VAL A 735 -18.85 -42.84 -18.17
N ASP A 736 -20.17 -42.85 -17.99
CA ASP A 736 -21.13 -42.28 -18.95
C ASP A 736 -21.09 -40.75 -18.97
N VAL A 737 -20.93 -40.11 -17.80
CA VAL A 737 -20.86 -38.65 -17.65
C VAL A 737 -19.68 -38.25 -16.79
N VAL A 738 -18.93 -37.23 -17.21
CA VAL A 738 -17.90 -36.61 -16.38
C VAL A 738 -18.26 -35.16 -16.15
N LEU A 739 -18.22 -34.70 -14.90
CA LEU A 739 -18.20 -33.28 -14.54
C LEU A 739 -16.77 -32.90 -14.11
N ASN A 740 -16.02 -32.33 -15.05
CA ASN A 740 -14.60 -32.06 -14.89
C ASN A 740 -14.30 -30.59 -14.55
N SER A 741 -13.47 -30.41 -13.52
CA SER A 741 -12.87 -29.14 -13.11
C SER A 741 -11.32 -29.18 -13.09
N LEU A 742 -10.71 -30.34 -13.37
CA LEU A 742 -9.26 -30.51 -13.43
C LEU A 742 -8.71 -29.98 -14.75
N ALA A 743 -7.40 -29.73 -14.78
CA ALA A 743 -6.70 -29.15 -15.91
C ALA A 743 -5.47 -29.98 -16.34
N GLY A 744 -4.97 -29.75 -17.56
CA GLY A 744 -3.74 -30.35 -18.06
C GLY A 744 -3.83 -31.88 -18.19
N GLU A 745 -2.81 -32.59 -17.71
CA GLU A 745 -2.73 -34.06 -17.81
C GLU A 745 -3.89 -34.77 -17.12
N ALA A 746 -4.36 -34.23 -15.98
CA ALA A 746 -5.51 -34.81 -15.28
C ALA A 746 -6.79 -34.74 -16.13
N LEU A 747 -7.02 -33.64 -16.86
CA LEU A 747 -8.15 -33.53 -17.78
C LEU A 747 -8.06 -34.60 -18.88
N ARG A 748 -6.88 -34.77 -19.49
CA ARG A 748 -6.66 -35.76 -20.55
C ARG A 748 -6.85 -37.19 -20.04
N ALA A 749 -6.27 -37.51 -18.89
CA ALA A 749 -6.40 -38.83 -18.28
C ALA A 749 -7.87 -39.15 -17.92
N THR A 750 -8.63 -38.16 -17.42
CA THR A 750 -10.08 -38.33 -17.21
C THR A 750 -10.83 -38.53 -18.54
N PHE A 751 -10.42 -37.85 -19.61
CA PHE A 751 -11.06 -37.98 -20.92
C PHE A 751 -10.88 -39.38 -21.53
N GLU A 752 -9.81 -40.10 -21.17
CA GLU A 752 -9.61 -41.50 -21.53
C GLU A 752 -10.50 -42.48 -20.75
N CYS A 753 -11.02 -42.08 -19.58
CA CYS A 753 -11.93 -42.90 -18.77
C CYS A 753 -13.40 -42.87 -19.25
N MET A 754 -13.69 -42.23 -20.39
CA MET A 754 -15.04 -42.11 -20.91
C MET A 754 -15.58 -43.45 -21.43
N ALA A 755 -16.83 -43.77 -21.08
CA ALA A 755 -17.56 -44.86 -21.71
C ALA A 755 -17.97 -44.51 -23.15
N PRO A 756 -18.24 -45.50 -24.02
CA PRO A 756 -18.84 -45.26 -25.32
C PRO A 756 -20.14 -44.45 -25.22
N CYS A 757 -20.33 -43.49 -26.14
CA CYS A 757 -21.42 -42.52 -26.13
C CYS A 757 -21.45 -41.58 -24.90
N GLY A 758 -20.37 -41.55 -24.11
CA GLY A 758 -20.29 -40.74 -22.91
C GLY A 758 -20.21 -39.23 -23.17
N ARG A 759 -20.49 -38.44 -22.14
CA ARG A 759 -20.52 -36.97 -22.18
C ARG A 759 -19.55 -36.38 -21.17
N PHE A 760 -18.49 -35.75 -21.67
CA PHE A 760 -17.50 -35.04 -20.88
C PHE A 760 -17.88 -33.56 -20.76
N ILE A 761 -18.28 -33.14 -19.56
CA ILE A 761 -18.69 -31.78 -19.26
C ILE A 761 -17.57 -31.05 -18.53
N ALA A 762 -16.98 -30.05 -19.19
CA ALA A 762 -15.85 -29.29 -18.68
C ALA A 762 -16.27 -27.89 -18.22
N ILE A 763 -16.01 -27.59 -16.95
CA ILE A 763 -16.26 -26.27 -16.34
C ILE A 763 -14.97 -25.50 -16.01
N GLY A 764 -13.81 -26.16 -16.04
CA GLY A 764 -12.51 -25.53 -15.83
C GLY A 764 -12.11 -24.64 -17.00
N LYS A 765 -11.63 -23.43 -16.74
CA LYS A 765 -11.27 -22.46 -17.80
C LYS A 765 -9.81 -22.50 -18.23
N ARG A 766 -8.91 -23.09 -17.44
CA ARG A 766 -7.46 -22.99 -17.64
C ARG A 766 -7.03 -23.49 -19.02
N ASP A 767 -7.36 -24.73 -19.37
CA ASP A 767 -7.00 -25.28 -20.68
C ASP A 767 -7.69 -24.57 -21.85
N PHE A 768 -8.90 -24.02 -21.67
CA PHE A 768 -9.55 -23.23 -22.71
C PHE A 768 -8.83 -21.91 -22.95
N ILE A 769 -8.39 -21.23 -21.89
CA ILE A 769 -7.65 -19.97 -21.98
C ILE A 769 -6.26 -20.18 -22.57
N THR A 770 -5.57 -21.26 -22.19
CA THR A 770 -4.22 -21.56 -22.68
C THR A 770 -4.21 -22.30 -24.03
N ASN A 771 -5.38 -22.53 -24.63
CA ASN A 771 -5.54 -23.30 -25.86
C ASN A 771 -4.89 -24.70 -25.76
N GLY A 772 -5.20 -25.40 -24.67
CA GLY A 772 -4.75 -26.76 -24.38
C GLY A 772 -5.18 -27.73 -25.48
N ARG A 773 -4.31 -28.72 -25.77
CA ARG A 773 -4.59 -29.77 -26.73
C ARG A 773 -5.42 -30.88 -26.10
N LEU A 774 -6.38 -31.40 -26.87
CA LEU A 774 -7.24 -32.52 -26.52
C LEU A 774 -7.00 -33.66 -27.52
N ASP A 775 -6.91 -34.89 -27.03
CA ASP A 775 -6.67 -36.07 -27.87
C ASP A 775 -7.93 -36.46 -28.65
N MET A 776 -7.78 -36.80 -29.93
CA MET A 776 -8.93 -37.09 -30.78
C MET A 776 -9.46 -38.53 -30.65
N ALA A 777 -8.70 -39.43 -30.02
CA ALA A 777 -9.01 -40.85 -29.97
C ALA A 777 -10.35 -41.19 -29.27
N PRO A 778 -10.72 -40.57 -28.12
CA PRO A 778 -11.99 -40.90 -27.45
C PRO A 778 -13.25 -40.60 -28.29
N PHE A 779 -13.17 -39.68 -29.26
CA PHE A 779 -14.29 -39.39 -30.17
C PHE A 779 -14.64 -40.57 -31.09
N LEU A 780 -13.73 -41.54 -31.29
CA LEU A 780 -14.04 -42.79 -32.02
C LEU A 780 -15.14 -43.61 -31.33
N GLN A 781 -15.33 -43.42 -30.02
CA GLN A 781 -16.37 -44.07 -29.22
C GLN A 781 -17.65 -43.22 -29.13
N SER A 782 -17.85 -42.26 -30.05
CA SER A 782 -18.99 -41.32 -30.04
C SER A 782 -19.12 -40.49 -28.77
N VAL A 783 -17.99 -40.23 -28.10
CA VAL A 783 -17.95 -39.35 -26.92
C VAL A 783 -18.26 -37.91 -27.33
N THR A 784 -19.02 -37.20 -26.50
CA THR A 784 -19.27 -35.77 -26.64
C THR A 784 -18.45 -35.00 -25.61
N PHE A 785 -17.77 -33.92 -26.05
CA PHE A 785 -17.10 -32.98 -25.17
C PHE A 785 -17.85 -31.65 -25.18
N ALA A 786 -18.27 -31.14 -24.02
CA ALA A 786 -19.01 -29.89 -23.90
C ALA A 786 -18.36 -28.97 -22.85
N ALA A 787 -17.99 -27.76 -23.28
CA ALA A 787 -17.60 -26.69 -22.37
C ALA A 787 -18.86 -25.97 -21.85
N CYS A 788 -18.99 -25.86 -20.53
CA CYS A 788 -20.12 -25.22 -19.87
C CYS A 788 -19.66 -23.97 -19.12
N ASP A 789 -20.06 -22.78 -19.58
CA ASP A 789 -19.73 -21.50 -18.95
C ASP A 789 -20.99 -20.67 -18.69
N LEU A 790 -21.40 -20.61 -17.42
CA LEU A 790 -22.57 -19.83 -16.99
C LEU A 790 -22.43 -18.34 -17.32
N ASN A 791 -21.20 -17.81 -17.30
CA ASN A 791 -20.93 -16.40 -17.61
C ASN A 791 -21.28 -16.08 -19.07
N THR A 792 -20.89 -16.97 -19.99
CA THR A 792 -21.20 -16.85 -21.42
C THR A 792 -22.71 -16.90 -21.66
N ILE A 793 -23.43 -17.80 -20.97
CA ILE A 793 -24.90 -17.88 -21.06
C ILE A 793 -25.54 -16.59 -20.55
N LEU A 794 -25.10 -16.07 -19.40
CA LEU A 794 -25.66 -14.84 -18.85
C LEU A 794 -25.48 -13.63 -19.79
N GLN A 795 -24.34 -13.54 -20.47
CA GLN A 795 -24.00 -12.44 -21.37
C GLN A 795 -24.74 -12.51 -22.70
N HIS A 796 -24.86 -13.71 -23.28
CA HIS A 796 -25.35 -13.89 -24.66
C HIS A 796 -26.76 -14.45 -24.75
N ASP A 797 -27.25 -15.12 -23.71
CA ASP A 797 -28.59 -15.72 -23.64
C ASP A 797 -29.21 -15.53 -22.23
N PRO A 798 -29.59 -14.29 -21.87
CA PRO A 798 -30.15 -13.98 -20.55
C PRO A 798 -31.51 -14.62 -20.30
N VAL A 799 -32.22 -15.06 -21.34
CA VAL A 799 -33.49 -15.79 -21.19
C VAL A 799 -33.21 -17.21 -20.70
N ARG A 800 -32.22 -17.89 -21.29
CA ARG A 800 -31.77 -19.19 -20.78
C ARG A 800 -31.23 -19.08 -19.36
N ALA A 801 -30.49 -18.01 -19.02
CA ALA A 801 -30.03 -17.79 -17.65
C ALA A 801 -31.18 -17.68 -16.64
N ASP A 802 -32.25 -16.93 -16.96
CA ASP A 802 -33.45 -16.81 -16.11
C ASP A 802 -34.15 -18.18 -15.95
N ASN A 803 -34.26 -18.98 -17.01
CA ASN A 803 -34.84 -20.32 -16.93
C ASN A 803 -34.01 -21.28 -16.05
N LEU A 804 -32.68 -21.20 -16.12
CA LEU A 804 -31.79 -21.97 -15.23
C LEU A 804 -32.02 -21.60 -13.76
N LEU A 805 -32.08 -20.30 -13.49
CA LEU A 805 -32.33 -19.76 -12.15
C LEU A 805 -33.69 -20.21 -11.60
N GLN A 806 -34.74 -20.22 -12.43
CA GLN A 806 -36.08 -20.71 -12.05
C GLN A 806 -36.09 -22.21 -11.75
N GLY A 807 -35.51 -23.04 -12.62
CA GLY A 807 -35.45 -24.50 -12.40
C GLY A 807 -34.69 -24.89 -11.14
N VAL A 808 -33.64 -24.14 -10.78
CA VAL A 808 -32.94 -24.33 -9.51
C VAL A 808 -33.85 -24.01 -8.32
N MET A 809 -34.65 -22.93 -8.39
CA MET A 809 -35.57 -22.59 -7.30
C MET A 809 -36.65 -23.65 -7.10
N GLU A 810 -37.13 -24.28 -8.17
CA GLU A 810 -38.07 -25.42 -8.09
C GLU A 810 -37.43 -26.60 -7.35
N LEU A 811 -36.21 -26.99 -7.73
CA LEU A 811 -35.47 -28.07 -7.06
C LEU A 811 -35.16 -27.74 -5.59
N TRP A 812 -34.93 -26.46 -5.28
CA TRP A 812 -34.76 -26.00 -3.91
C TRP A 812 -36.05 -26.15 -3.08
N GLN A 813 -37.19 -25.74 -3.65
CA GLN A 813 -38.50 -25.89 -2.99
C GLN A 813 -38.90 -27.36 -2.79
N LEU A 814 -38.51 -28.24 -3.70
CA LEU A 814 -38.68 -29.69 -3.57
C LEU A 814 -37.73 -30.33 -2.53
N GLY A 815 -36.80 -29.56 -1.96
CA GLY A 815 -35.81 -30.05 -0.99
C GLY A 815 -34.69 -30.90 -1.61
N VAL A 816 -34.56 -30.89 -2.94
CA VAL A 816 -33.47 -31.59 -3.66
C VAL A 816 -32.16 -30.87 -3.42
N PHE A 817 -32.16 -29.54 -3.61
CA PHE A 817 -31.02 -28.71 -3.24
C PHE A 817 -31.16 -28.22 -1.81
N ARG A 818 -30.02 -28.20 -1.11
CA ARG A 818 -29.83 -27.68 0.24
C ARG A 818 -28.50 -26.91 0.29
N PRO A 819 -28.25 -26.04 1.28
CA PRO A 819 -26.94 -25.37 1.39
C PRO A 819 -25.77 -26.37 1.43
N THR A 820 -24.67 -26.03 0.77
CA THR A 820 -23.41 -26.80 0.82
C THR A 820 -22.76 -26.71 2.19
N SER A 821 -22.02 -27.73 2.60
CA SER A 821 -21.34 -27.82 3.90
C SER A 821 -19.86 -28.24 3.73
N PRO A 822 -18.89 -27.58 4.37
CA PRO A 822 -19.05 -26.47 5.29
C PRO A 822 -19.41 -25.16 4.57
N PHE A 823 -20.13 -24.30 5.28
CA PHE A 823 -20.41 -22.93 4.86
C PHE A 823 -19.57 -21.99 5.71
N THR A 824 -18.54 -21.38 5.12
CA THR A 824 -17.56 -20.55 5.83
C THR A 824 -17.81 -19.07 5.54
N THR A 825 -17.91 -18.28 6.60
CA THR A 825 -18.16 -16.84 6.50
C THR A 825 -16.94 -16.06 6.98
N PHE A 826 -16.54 -15.05 6.20
CA PHE A 826 -15.52 -14.05 6.56
C PHE A 826 -16.13 -12.65 6.53
N LYS A 827 -15.59 -11.74 7.34
CA LYS A 827 -15.88 -10.31 7.19
C LYS A 827 -15.11 -9.72 6.00
N TYR A 828 -15.55 -8.57 5.46
CA TYR A 828 -14.82 -7.88 4.39
C TYR A 828 -13.43 -7.41 4.85
N SER A 829 -13.28 -7.07 6.14
CA SER A 829 -11.96 -6.81 6.76
C SER A 829 -11.00 -8.00 6.68
N GLN A 830 -11.51 -9.22 6.48
CA GLN A 830 -10.73 -10.46 6.37
C GLN A 830 -10.62 -10.97 4.93
N LEU A 831 -10.82 -10.09 3.94
CA LEU A 831 -10.79 -10.43 2.51
C LEU A 831 -9.51 -11.20 2.13
N GLU A 832 -8.35 -10.73 2.56
CA GLU A 832 -7.07 -11.39 2.25
C GLU A 832 -7.01 -12.81 2.81
N LYS A 833 -7.47 -13.01 4.04
CA LYS A 833 -7.53 -14.33 4.68
C LYS A 833 -8.44 -15.29 3.90
N ALA A 834 -9.59 -14.80 3.45
CA ALA A 834 -10.53 -15.58 2.63
C ALA A 834 -9.90 -15.99 1.28
N PHE A 835 -9.18 -15.07 0.62
CA PHE A 835 -8.45 -15.36 -0.62
C PHE A 835 -7.33 -16.37 -0.43
N ARG A 836 -6.50 -16.21 0.61
CA ARG A 836 -5.39 -17.14 0.92
C ARG A 836 -5.89 -18.55 1.24
N GLN A 837 -6.99 -18.67 2.00
CA GLN A 837 -7.58 -19.99 2.29
C GLN A 837 -8.12 -20.67 1.03
N PHE A 838 -8.67 -19.89 0.09
CA PHE A 838 -9.11 -20.45 -1.19
C PHE A 838 -7.91 -20.90 -2.04
N GLN A 839 -6.82 -20.13 -2.04
CA GLN A 839 -5.58 -20.43 -2.78
C GLN A 839 -4.90 -21.70 -2.27
N SER A 840 -4.89 -21.97 -0.95
CA SER A 840 -4.29 -23.18 -0.37
C SER A 840 -5.01 -24.48 -0.75
N SER A 841 -6.16 -24.39 -1.45
CA SER A 841 -7.00 -25.53 -1.82
C SER A 841 -7.49 -26.36 -0.61
N GLU A 842 -7.40 -25.83 0.62
CA GLU A 842 -7.92 -26.45 1.84
C GLU A 842 -9.44 -26.28 1.97
N GLN A 843 -9.99 -25.30 1.25
CA GLN A 843 -11.40 -24.96 1.24
C GLN A 843 -12.28 -26.13 0.79
N SER A 844 -13.39 -26.31 1.51
CA SER A 844 -14.49 -27.23 1.21
C SER A 844 -15.82 -26.47 1.27
N GLY A 845 -16.82 -26.90 0.52
CA GLY A 845 -18.12 -26.23 0.47
C GLY A 845 -18.05 -24.83 -0.13
N LYS A 846 -18.54 -23.81 0.59
CA LYS A 846 -18.68 -22.44 0.07
C LYS A 846 -18.14 -21.39 1.05
N VAL A 847 -17.47 -20.37 0.49
CA VAL A 847 -16.97 -19.20 1.23
C VAL A 847 -17.80 -17.98 0.87
N VAL A 848 -18.23 -17.23 1.89
CA VAL A 848 -19.00 -16.00 1.74
C VAL A 848 -18.37 -14.88 2.56
N LEU A 849 -18.32 -13.69 1.97
CA LEU A 849 -17.86 -12.45 2.59
C LEU A 849 -19.06 -11.63 3.01
N THR A 850 -19.17 -11.25 4.28
CA THR A 850 -20.25 -10.40 4.81
C THR A 850 -19.76 -8.98 5.04
N VAL A 851 -20.58 -8.01 4.65
CA VAL A 851 -20.28 -6.59 4.85
C VAL A 851 -20.82 -6.15 6.21
N SER A 852 -20.01 -5.48 7.01
CA SER A 852 -20.41 -4.81 8.25
C SER A 852 -19.96 -3.36 8.27
N ASP A 853 -20.70 -2.47 8.95
CA ASP A 853 -20.40 -1.03 8.97
C ASP A 853 -19.08 -0.71 9.72
N ASP A 854 -18.63 -1.61 10.59
CA ASP A 854 -17.34 -1.57 11.32
C ASP A 854 -16.16 -2.14 10.53
N ASP A 855 -16.37 -2.69 9.32
CA ASP A 855 -15.28 -3.26 8.53
C ASP A 855 -14.33 -2.19 8.01
N VAL A 856 -13.06 -2.29 8.42
CA VAL A 856 -11.96 -1.48 7.87
C VAL A 856 -11.24 -2.28 6.81
N VAL A 857 -11.19 -1.75 5.58
CA VAL A 857 -10.48 -2.34 4.45
C VAL A 857 -9.47 -1.35 3.88
N GLN A 858 -8.34 -1.85 3.37
CA GLN A 858 -7.39 -1.02 2.65
C GLN A 858 -8.03 -0.57 1.33
N ALA A 859 -8.23 0.74 1.17
CA ALA A 859 -8.67 1.34 -0.08
C ALA A 859 -7.47 1.97 -0.79
N LEU A 860 -7.37 1.73 -2.11
CA LEU A 860 -6.55 2.59 -2.96
C LEU A 860 -7.24 3.95 -3.00
N SER A 861 -6.57 5.01 -2.57
CA SER A 861 -7.12 6.36 -2.70
C SER A 861 -7.38 6.63 -4.18
N SER A 862 -8.64 6.79 -4.57
CA SER A 862 -8.92 7.48 -5.83
C SER A 862 -8.18 8.81 -5.76
N LEU A 863 -7.36 9.12 -6.78
CA LEU A 863 -6.82 10.47 -6.92
C LEU A 863 -7.99 11.44 -6.74
N PRO A 864 -7.91 12.42 -5.83
CA PRO A 864 -8.97 13.40 -5.71
C PRO A 864 -9.21 13.99 -7.10
N PRO A 865 -10.48 14.25 -7.49
CA PRO A 865 -10.74 14.96 -8.73
C PRO A 865 -9.88 16.25 -8.72
N PRO A 866 -9.30 16.64 -9.86
CA PRO A 866 -8.49 17.85 -9.91
C PRO A 866 -9.30 18.99 -9.31
N TYR A 867 -8.74 19.64 -8.29
CA TYR A 867 -9.36 20.81 -7.67
C TYR A 867 -9.70 21.82 -8.77
N GLN A 868 -10.98 22.14 -8.93
CA GLN A 868 -11.41 23.25 -9.76
C GLN A 868 -11.39 24.50 -8.90
N PHE A 869 -10.50 25.43 -9.23
CA PHE A 869 -10.55 26.77 -8.68
C PHE A 869 -11.79 27.51 -9.23
N PRO A 870 -12.43 28.37 -8.42
CA PRO A 870 -13.36 29.38 -8.94
C PRO A 870 -12.69 30.22 -10.03
N GLU A 871 -13.44 30.70 -11.01
CA GLU A 871 -12.93 31.53 -12.14
C GLU A 871 -12.20 32.81 -11.71
N ASN A 872 -12.31 33.17 -10.44
CA ASN A 872 -11.82 34.37 -9.79
C ASN A 872 -10.77 34.10 -8.70
N ALA A 873 -10.21 32.88 -8.61
CA ALA A 873 -9.04 32.62 -7.78
C ALA A 873 -7.77 33.08 -8.53
N THR A 874 -7.08 34.08 -7.99
CA THR A 874 -5.73 34.51 -8.42
C THR A 874 -4.65 33.62 -7.85
#